data_AF-A0AAI9ZIF6-F1
#
_entry.id   AF-A0AAI9ZIF6-F1
#
_cell.length_a   1.000
_cell.length_b   1.000
_cell.length_c   1.000
_cell.angle_alpha   90.00
_cell.angle_beta   90.00
_cell.angle_gamma   90.00
#
_symmetry.space_group_name_H-M   'P 1'
#
loop_
_entity.id
_entity.type
_entity.pdbx_description
1 polymer ?
#
loop_
_entity_poly.entity_id
_entity_poly.type
_entity_poly.pdbx_seq_one_letter_code
_entity_poly.pdbx_strand_id
1 'polypeptide(L)'
;MEPVGLAVGIAGLAGILSTCLDVIERVDIYKDFDHDSRSLAVQFDAEKLRLKKWAHDVGFREGKLSNDHHPALNEPQVRLMTTELLSVIKGICGGTTTTIQQRILKPETRLEVDIATLTHGTESLQSLQKPSKSRRQKLAWSLRGKAKRASQVENFGVLVQHLHNMVPPDSLTVNRGPGSRSDVASAPGNDNQTWLHDLRQTLSRLDKEMEAETRRDLRAWLACPPPNDLFHEYKQKRLEETCDWVLKRREFVEWLAPDAKSGNAERLLWINGPAGLGKTVLCANIVEHLLSTSKTPVAYFFLSSDFESRDDPYAAVRSWVHQLTSCNQVAYQLVRDKWLAQHEEFATQIKIVKLFRKLVRAVPGAFFILDGLDECTWMGKGQGDDKSLRAFLGNVSQAVADTYSHILVVSRDESEIRSGMFGRKQYGELKIIPDDVRFDIARYSRSIVDKKIPRKDDAIRESVSQMLADRSNGQFLWVKLHEDSLRSWKNKKQLEDAINEIPPGLDRVYERNWTRISKLPESIRNRAYSLLQWAAFSIRPMTVNEISEAVLIDEDDEEFTVDELPDEIDDDFVDCEIQSPCGSLLENRGTCLDSEPGLKTVHLTHFSVKQYFLCHKSAPGLIMSNHSQLSNKILQNSRLAKLCLRYINSRHFWDYGEKTKSTATSIQGESTMPSVKRSFRHYAADSWYQHATAGDINDATLFMLTNALFDVHHPSWEVWRQWIETHSPILHLGTDFWNQPRYSGPLHYATQLGFNEIVFYLIHSRDHDVNEQAAFGRTALEIASTAGDARRSKILLDAGANSACNHAGSTPSIEASYKGAAHVVQLLLEKGADLKTANNYNWTAINVASYYGHLNVVALLLRSGADVDVANNGGLVPLSTASHCGHREVVELLLKNGANVSQENNDGWSSTHLASDQGHYEIVKTLLDAGADLLAVTNRGWTPLHVASNRGFVEIVRLFLDRGADSTALTDDKWTPIYMASMNRHDEVVKLLLGRDRGGSDGNGPILAPLREGHFAKNQKIVEALLSGHQDDVYNLLMP
;
A
#
# COMPACT_ATOMS: atom_id res chain seq x y z
N MET A 1 -13.64 52.12 25.40
CA MET A 1 -12.53 53.08 25.53
C MET A 1 -11.66 52.96 24.29
N GLU A 2 -11.81 53.88 23.34
CA GLU A 2 -10.60 54.43 22.70
C GLU A 2 -9.93 55.35 23.75
N PRO A 3 -8.59 55.47 23.69
CA PRO A 3 -8.11 56.67 23.01
C PRO A 3 -6.89 56.44 22.10
N VAL A 4 -6.81 57.35 21.12
CA VAL A 4 -5.66 57.76 20.30
C VAL A 4 -5.31 56.81 19.14
N GLY A 5 -5.69 57.05 17.89
CA GLY A 5 -6.08 58.32 17.27
C GLY A 5 -4.89 59.24 17.03
N LEU A 6 -3.78 58.76 16.45
CA LEU A 6 -2.76 59.60 15.79
C LEU A 6 -1.72 58.74 15.04
N ALA A 7 -2.01 58.39 13.78
CA ALA A 7 -1.05 58.15 12.69
C ALA A 7 -1.79 57.66 11.42
N VAL A 8 -2.78 58.42 10.95
CA VAL A 8 -3.09 58.41 9.51
C VAL A 8 -1.92 59.16 8.87
N GLY A 9 -0.99 58.44 8.23
CA GLY A 9 0.16 59.09 7.58
C GLY A 9 1.31 58.19 7.13
N ILE A 10 1.47 56.96 7.66
CA ILE A 10 2.51 56.05 7.20
C ILE A 10 1.94 54.64 7.09
N ALA A 11 1.20 54.36 6.01
CA ALA A 11 0.92 52.98 5.60
C ALA A 11 2.21 52.37 5.02
N GLY A 12 3.19 52.16 5.91
CA GLY A 12 4.46 51.52 5.64
C GLY A 12 4.38 50.01 5.86
N LEU A 13 5.39 49.32 5.35
CA LEU A 13 5.57 47.86 5.35
C LEU A 13 5.35 47.21 6.72
N ALA A 14 5.72 47.91 7.79
CA ALA A 14 5.54 47.50 9.18
C ALA A 14 4.08 47.28 9.60
N GLY A 15 3.13 48.08 9.08
CA GLY A 15 1.70 47.90 9.38
C GLY A 15 1.13 46.63 8.72
N ILE A 16 1.63 46.29 7.53
CA ILE A 16 1.21 45.10 6.77
C ILE A 16 1.77 43.84 7.41
N LEU A 17 3.05 43.86 7.84
CA LEU A 17 3.68 42.74 8.54
C LEU A 17 3.05 42.47 9.92
N SER A 18 2.72 43.53 10.67
CA SER A 18 1.98 43.43 11.93
C SER A 18 0.64 42.70 11.74
N THR A 19 -0.08 43.08 10.68
CA THR A 19 -1.36 42.45 10.32
C THR A 19 -1.18 40.99 9.93
N CYS A 20 -0.10 40.62 9.23
CA CYS A 20 0.20 39.22 8.91
C CYS A 20 0.39 38.36 10.16
N LEU A 21 1.18 38.86 11.12
CA LEU A 21 1.52 38.15 12.35
C LEU A 21 0.30 38.00 13.28
N ASP A 22 -0.51 39.07 13.45
CA ASP A 22 -1.74 39.03 14.26
C ASP A 22 -2.80 38.10 13.65
N VAL A 23 -2.96 38.11 12.32
CA VAL A 23 -3.88 37.17 11.64
C VAL A 23 -3.40 35.72 11.77
N ILE A 24 -2.11 35.44 11.63
CA ILE A 24 -1.55 34.08 11.78
C ILE A 24 -1.66 33.56 13.22
N GLU A 25 -1.62 34.43 14.24
CA GLU A 25 -1.76 34.02 15.65
C GLU A 25 -3.20 33.66 16.03
N ARG A 26 -4.21 34.31 15.43
CA ARG A 26 -5.63 34.06 15.71
C ARG A 26 -6.20 32.82 15.01
N VAL A 27 -5.40 32.13 14.20
CA VAL A 27 -5.80 30.92 13.47
C VAL A 27 -5.53 29.70 14.35
N ASP A 28 -6.54 29.28 15.12
CA ASP A 28 -6.54 27.99 15.85
C ASP A 28 -7.21 26.84 15.06
N ILE A 29 -7.81 27.15 13.90
CA ILE A 29 -8.64 26.25 13.07
C ILE A 29 -7.87 25.01 12.56
N TYR A 30 -6.53 25.04 12.55
CA TYR A 30 -5.72 23.90 12.08
C TYR A 30 -5.60 22.74 13.08
N LYS A 31 -5.99 22.94 14.35
CA LYS A 31 -5.98 21.87 15.36
C LYS A 31 -7.13 20.87 15.21
N ASP A 32 -8.18 21.21 14.46
CA ASP A 32 -9.37 20.37 14.25
C ASP A 32 -9.28 19.48 13.00
N PHE A 33 -8.09 19.26 12.43
CA PHE A 33 -7.91 18.42 11.24
C PHE A 33 -7.88 16.92 11.57
N ASP A 34 -8.55 16.14 10.73
CA ASP A 34 -8.49 14.67 10.69
C ASP A 34 -7.04 14.14 10.57
N HIS A 35 -6.85 12.88 10.99
CA HIS A 35 -5.56 12.20 11.13
C HIS A 35 -4.67 12.22 9.86
N ASP A 36 -5.25 12.44 8.68
CA ASP A 36 -4.59 12.45 7.36
C ASP A 36 -3.95 13.80 6.94
N SER A 37 -4.09 14.87 7.71
CA SER A 37 -3.58 16.22 7.33
C SER A 37 -2.54 16.80 8.29
N ARG A 38 -2.01 15.99 9.21
CA ARG A 38 -1.00 16.40 10.20
C ARG A 38 0.28 16.94 9.54
N SER A 39 0.73 16.37 8.42
CA SER A 39 1.93 16.82 7.69
C SER A 39 1.84 18.29 7.23
N LEU A 40 0.67 18.71 6.73
CA LEU A 40 0.45 20.10 6.28
C LEU A 40 0.36 21.08 7.46
N ALA A 41 -0.28 20.67 8.55
CA ALA A 41 -0.35 21.48 9.77
C ALA A 41 1.06 21.71 10.35
N VAL A 42 1.85 20.64 10.38
CA VAL A 42 3.25 20.64 10.82
C VAL A 42 4.13 21.54 9.93
N GLN A 43 3.99 21.45 8.60
CA GLN A 43 4.72 22.30 7.66
C GLN A 43 4.35 23.78 7.84
N PHE A 44 3.07 24.08 8.03
CA PHE A 44 2.59 25.44 8.27
C PHE A 44 3.12 26.03 9.58
N ASP A 45 3.14 25.25 10.66
CA ASP A 45 3.67 25.68 11.96
C ASP A 45 5.19 25.97 11.92
N ALA A 46 5.96 25.16 11.17
CA ALA A 46 7.38 25.38 10.96
C ALA A 46 7.67 26.73 10.25
N GLU A 47 6.94 27.01 9.17
CA GLU A 47 7.09 28.26 8.41
C GLU A 47 6.56 29.47 9.18
N LYS A 48 5.50 29.30 9.96
CA LYS A 48 4.99 30.32 10.90
C LYS A 48 6.04 30.73 11.92
N LEU A 49 6.77 29.77 12.51
CA LEU A 49 7.84 30.07 13.47
C LEU A 49 8.99 30.82 12.80
N ARG A 50 9.33 30.43 11.58
CA ARG A 50 10.39 31.06 10.77
C ARG A 50 10.10 32.51 10.42
N LEU A 51 8.85 32.82 10.06
CA LEU A 51 8.39 34.17 9.80
C LEU A 51 8.48 35.05 11.06
N LYS A 52 8.11 34.51 12.23
CA LYS A 52 8.24 35.24 13.51
C LYS A 52 9.69 35.57 13.84
N LYS A 53 10.61 34.61 13.63
CA LYS A 53 12.05 34.83 13.80
C LYS A 53 12.54 35.95 12.89
N TRP A 54 12.21 35.88 11.60
CA TRP A 54 12.60 36.91 10.64
C TRP A 54 12.08 38.29 11.04
N ALA A 55 10.81 38.41 11.44
CA ALA A 55 10.22 39.67 11.89
C ALA A 55 10.95 40.27 13.11
N HIS A 56 11.31 39.44 14.08
CA HIS A 56 12.08 39.87 15.24
C HIS A 56 13.47 40.41 14.84
N ASP A 57 14.16 39.72 13.94
CA ASP A 57 15.53 40.04 13.53
C ASP A 57 15.59 41.34 12.71
N VAL A 58 14.57 41.65 11.91
CA VAL A 58 14.45 42.94 11.18
C VAL A 58 13.98 44.12 12.04
N GLY A 59 13.79 43.91 13.35
CA GLY A 59 13.46 44.96 14.32
C GLY A 59 11.98 45.08 14.67
N PHE A 60 11.17 44.05 14.45
CA PHE A 60 9.76 44.02 14.83
C PHE A 60 9.57 43.27 16.15
N ARG A 61 9.26 43.97 17.26
CA ARG A 61 9.13 43.38 18.61
C ARG A 61 7.76 43.71 19.20
N GLU A 62 7.08 42.70 19.76
CA GLU A 62 5.80 42.85 20.48
C GLU A 62 4.73 43.63 19.69
N GLY A 63 4.61 43.37 18.38
CA GLY A 63 3.60 44.03 17.53
C GLY A 63 3.95 45.45 17.08
N LYS A 64 5.12 45.99 17.45
CA LYS A 64 5.59 47.32 17.08
C LYS A 64 6.95 47.29 16.40
N LEU A 65 7.13 48.20 15.44
CA LEU A 65 8.41 48.41 14.77
C LEU A 65 9.34 49.17 15.72
N SER A 66 10.54 48.63 15.97
CA SER A 66 11.58 49.32 16.72
C SER A 66 12.05 50.57 15.98
N ASN A 67 12.50 51.59 16.72
CA ASN A 67 13.11 52.78 16.12
C ASN A 67 14.43 52.44 15.38
N ASP A 68 15.07 51.32 15.73
CA ASP A 68 16.29 50.79 15.10
C ASP A 68 15.99 49.65 14.09
N HIS A 69 14.87 49.74 13.36
CA HIS A 69 14.46 48.70 12.41
C HIS A 69 15.35 48.66 11.16
N HIS A 70 15.46 47.49 10.55
CA HIS A 70 16.36 47.29 9.42
C HIS A 70 15.89 48.10 8.18
N PRO A 71 16.78 48.80 7.46
CA PRO A 71 16.41 49.64 6.31
C PRO A 71 15.80 48.84 5.15
N ALA A 72 16.05 47.53 5.06
CA ALA A 72 15.39 46.65 4.08
C ALA A 72 13.86 46.59 4.25
N LEU A 73 13.31 46.92 5.43
CA LEU A 73 11.86 47.08 5.62
C LEU A 73 11.29 48.33 4.91
N ASN A 74 12.15 49.16 4.32
CA ASN A 74 11.74 50.29 3.49
C ASN A 74 11.91 49.98 1.98
N GLU A 75 12.34 48.76 1.61
CA GLU A 75 12.50 48.37 0.22
C GLU A 75 11.16 47.99 -0.44
N PRO A 76 10.91 48.43 -1.69
CA PRO A 76 9.67 48.12 -2.41
C PRO A 76 9.41 46.62 -2.61
N GLN A 77 10.47 45.81 -2.74
CA GLN A 77 10.36 44.36 -2.98
C GLN A 77 9.88 43.63 -1.72
N VAL A 78 10.38 43.99 -0.55
CA VAL A 78 9.90 43.46 0.74
C VAL A 78 8.41 43.83 0.92
N ARG A 79 7.98 45.00 0.40
CA ARG A 79 6.59 45.46 0.50
C ARG A 79 5.64 44.55 -0.27
N LEU A 80 6.03 44.26 -1.52
CA LEU A 80 5.31 43.37 -2.44
C LEU A 80 5.17 41.96 -1.84
N MET A 81 6.27 41.40 -1.33
CA MET A 81 6.26 40.07 -0.70
C MET A 81 5.41 40.03 0.57
N THR A 82 5.48 41.06 1.41
CA THR A 82 4.66 41.13 2.64
C THR A 82 3.16 41.26 2.32
N THR A 83 2.80 41.96 1.23
CA THR A 83 1.41 42.01 0.74
C THR A 83 0.92 40.69 0.13
N GLU A 84 1.77 39.96 -0.59
CA GLU A 84 1.45 38.63 -1.11
C GLU A 84 1.31 37.60 0.00
N LEU A 85 2.20 37.64 1.00
CA LEU A 85 2.13 36.84 2.21
C LEU A 85 0.78 37.05 2.91
N LEU A 86 0.34 38.30 3.08
CA LEU A 86 -0.97 38.62 3.65
C LEU A 86 -2.13 38.04 2.82
N SER A 87 -2.01 38.04 1.48
CA SER A 87 -3.02 37.47 0.58
C SER A 87 -3.10 35.94 0.70
N VAL A 88 -1.96 35.26 0.78
CA VAL A 88 -1.88 33.80 0.98
C VAL A 88 -2.42 33.42 2.36
N ILE A 89 -2.04 34.15 3.42
CA ILE A 89 -2.59 33.96 4.78
C ILE A 89 -4.11 34.14 4.76
N LYS A 90 -4.64 35.19 4.10
CA LYS A 90 -6.09 35.41 3.97
C LYS A 90 -6.78 34.28 3.18
N GLY A 91 -6.15 33.78 2.13
CA GLY A 91 -6.62 32.63 1.37
C GLY A 91 -6.64 31.32 2.17
N ILE A 92 -5.71 31.18 3.13
CA ILE A 92 -5.66 30.08 4.11
C ILE A 92 -6.76 30.24 5.17
N CYS A 93 -7.06 31.48 5.58
CA CYS A 93 -8.07 31.82 6.60
C CYS A 93 -9.52 31.92 6.06
N GLY A 94 -9.73 31.88 4.75
CA GLY A 94 -10.95 32.28 4.05
C GLY A 94 -12.17 31.36 4.16
N GLY A 95 -12.40 30.75 5.32
CA GLY A 95 -13.67 30.11 5.68
C GLY A 95 -14.62 31.00 6.48
N THR A 96 -14.13 32.05 7.13
CA THR A 96 -14.92 32.87 8.06
C THR A 96 -14.42 34.32 8.12
N THR A 97 -14.74 35.17 7.15
CA THR A 97 -14.81 36.64 7.39
C THR A 97 -15.40 37.42 6.20
N THR A 98 -16.73 37.51 6.16
CA THR A 98 -17.46 38.47 5.33
C THR A 98 -17.49 39.88 5.96
N THR A 99 -16.63 40.20 6.93
CA THR A 99 -16.79 41.40 7.78
C THR A 99 -15.60 42.36 7.81
N ILE A 100 -14.55 42.15 7.01
CA ILE A 100 -13.38 43.05 6.97
C ILE A 100 -13.40 43.97 5.72
N GLN A 101 -14.27 43.69 4.74
CA GLN A 101 -14.36 44.43 3.47
C GLN A 101 -14.97 45.84 3.55
N GLN A 102 -15.39 46.33 4.72
CA GLN A 102 -16.14 47.61 4.82
C GLN A 102 -15.40 48.81 5.43
N ARG A 103 -14.09 48.76 5.71
CA ARG A 103 -13.43 49.88 6.43
C ARG A 103 -12.25 50.61 5.78
N ILE A 104 -11.73 50.28 4.59
CA ILE A 104 -10.47 50.93 4.13
C ILE A 104 -10.47 51.57 2.72
N LEU A 105 -11.51 51.49 1.89
CA LEU A 105 -11.47 52.20 0.59
C LEU A 105 -12.79 52.89 0.23
N LYS A 106 -12.83 54.22 0.43
CA LYS A 106 -13.54 55.14 -0.47
C LYS A 106 -12.51 55.85 -1.36
N PRO A 107 -12.87 56.16 -2.63
CA PRO A 107 -11.92 56.52 -3.67
C PRO A 107 -11.79 58.04 -3.82
N GLU A 108 -10.57 58.57 -3.83
CA GLU A 108 -10.33 59.89 -4.43
C GLU A 108 -9.07 59.88 -5.32
N THR A 109 -9.32 60.34 -6.55
CA THR A 109 -8.39 60.74 -7.61
C THR A 109 -7.57 59.66 -8.34
N ARG A 110 -8.07 59.37 -9.55
CA ARG A 110 -7.40 58.71 -10.67
C ARG A 110 -6.03 59.36 -10.95
N LEU A 111 -4.99 58.55 -10.91
CA LEU A 111 -3.92 58.58 -11.91
C LEU A 111 -4.12 57.33 -12.76
N GLU A 112 -4.56 57.52 -14.00
CA GLU A 112 -4.59 56.46 -15.00
C GLU A 112 -3.17 55.99 -15.25
N VAL A 113 -2.86 54.77 -14.83
CA VAL A 113 -1.74 53.99 -15.34
C VAL A 113 -2.35 52.71 -15.92
N ASP A 114 -2.03 52.48 -17.19
CA ASP A 114 -2.60 51.43 -18.04
C ASP A 114 -2.38 50.03 -17.44
N ILE A 115 -3.46 49.40 -16.96
CA ILE A 115 -3.44 48.08 -16.29
C ILE A 115 -3.05 46.94 -17.26
N ALA A 116 -3.00 47.20 -18.56
CA ALA A 116 -2.52 46.25 -19.57
C ALA A 116 -1.01 45.99 -19.52
N THR A 117 -0.21 46.81 -18.82
CA THR A 117 1.24 46.62 -18.70
C THR A 117 1.71 45.94 -17.42
N LEU A 118 0.81 45.60 -16.49
CA LEU A 118 1.16 45.00 -15.19
C LEU A 118 0.77 43.52 -15.04
N THR A 119 0.08 42.91 -16.01
CA THR A 119 -0.22 41.46 -16.01
C THR A 119 0.93 40.58 -16.53
N HIS A 120 2.06 41.16 -16.95
CA HIS A 120 3.24 40.40 -17.36
C HIS A 120 4.23 40.07 -16.22
N GLY A 121 3.91 40.44 -14.97
CA GLY A 121 4.80 40.21 -13.81
C GLY A 121 4.44 39.01 -12.93
N THR A 122 3.25 38.43 -13.04
CA THR A 122 2.78 37.39 -12.10
C THR A 122 3.16 35.95 -12.48
N GLU A 123 3.80 35.73 -13.63
CA GLU A 123 4.32 34.41 -14.00
C GLU A 123 5.77 34.17 -13.51
N SER A 124 6.48 35.22 -13.09
CA SER A 124 7.91 35.16 -12.75
C SER A 124 8.23 34.70 -11.31
N LEU A 125 7.23 34.38 -10.48
CA LEU A 125 7.45 33.90 -9.10
C LEU A 125 7.05 32.43 -8.88
N GLN A 126 6.60 31.72 -9.92
CA GLN A 126 6.31 30.28 -9.85
C GLN A 126 7.44 29.37 -10.36
N SER A 127 8.60 29.94 -10.74
CA SER A 127 9.70 29.21 -11.40
C SER A 127 10.89 28.86 -10.51
N LEU A 128 10.86 29.16 -9.21
CA LEU A 128 11.95 28.78 -8.30
C LEU A 128 11.64 27.46 -7.59
N GLN A 129 12.39 26.43 -7.99
CA GLN A 129 12.50 25.09 -7.39
C GLN A 129 11.17 24.41 -7.02
N LYS A 130 10.47 23.88 -8.03
CA LYS A 130 9.58 22.73 -7.77
C LYS A 130 10.46 21.54 -7.41
N PRO A 131 10.28 20.88 -6.25
CA PRO A 131 10.86 19.57 -6.03
C PRO A 131 10.36 18.65 -7.13
N SER A 132 11.20 17.73 -7.63
CA SER A 132 10.78 16.67 -8.54
C SER A 132 9.44 16.11 -8.07
N LYS A 133 8.40 16.16 -8.93
CA LYS A 133 7.01 15.85 -8.56
C LYS A 133 6.96 14.49 -7.84
N SER A 134 6.93 14.52 -6.51
CA SER A 134 6.85 13.32 -5.71
C SER A 134 5.42 12.76 -5.78
N ARG A 135 5.27 11.46 -5.61
CA ARG A 135 3.97 10.78 -5.55
C ARG A 135 3.01 11.43 -4.52
N ARG A 136 3.52 12.18 -3.53
CA ARG A 136 2.75 12.98 -2.55
C ARG A 136 1.95 14.13 -3.19
N GLN A 137 2.44 14.77 -4.26
CA GLN A 137 1.66 15.77 -5.01
C GLN A 137 0.64 15.13 -5.97
N LYS A 138 0.81 13.85 -6.35
CA LYS A 138 -0.17 13.09 -7.16
C LYS A 138 -1.29 12.45 -6.32
N LEU A 139 -1.03 12.16 -5.04
CA LEU A 139 -2.06 11.76 -4.05
C LEU A 139 -3.06 12.88 -3.73
N ALA A 140 -2.78 14.13 -4.11
CA ALA A 140 -3.72 15.25 -4.02
C ALA A 140 -4.97 15.06 -4.90
N TRP A 141 -4.96 14.10 -5.84
CA TRP A 141 -6.07 13.86 -6.77
C TRP A 141 -7.27 13.13 -6.14
N SER A 142 -7.09 12.43 -5.00
CA SER A 142 -8.21 11.78 -4.27
C SER A 142 -8.98 12.71 -3.34
N LEU A 143 -8.51 13.95 -3.11
CA LEU A 143 -9.08 14.88 -2.14
C LEU A 143 -9.24 16.27 -2.77
N ARG A 144 -10.20 16.41 -3.71
CA ARG A 144 -10.45 17.64 -4.48
C ARG A 144 -10.71 18.91 -3.65
N GLY A 145 -11.01 18.79 -2.35
CA GLY A 145 -11.10 19.94 -1.42
C GLY A 145 -9.78 20.36 -0.74
N LYS A 146 -8.75 19.50 -0.72
CA LYS A 146 -7.53 19.66 0.08
C LYS A 146 -6.29 20.12 -0.73
N ALA A 147 -6.27 19.91 -2.05
CA ALA A 147 -5.17 20.32 -2.93
C ALA A 147 -4.89 21.84 -2.91
N LYS A 148 -5.96 22.65 -2.82
CA LYS A 148 -5.85 24.11 -2.70
C LYS A 148 -5.16 24.52 -1.39
N ARG A 149 -5.45 23.84 -0.28
CA ARG A 149 -4.85 24.13 1.03
C ARG A 149 -3.39 23.67 1.10
N ALA A 150 -3.08 22.52 0.54
CA ALA A 150 -1.70 22.04 0.42
C ALA A 150 -0.82 23.02 -0.38
N SER A 151 -1.31 23.47 -1.54
CA SER A 151 -0.63 24.48 -2.35
C SER A 151 -0.51 25.83 -1.63
N GLN A 152 -1.50 26.22 -0.82
CA GLN A 152 -1.42 27.45 -0.04
C GLN A 152 -0.37 27.38 1.08
N VAL A 153 -0.23 26.24 1.78
CA VAL A 153 0.81 26.04 2.81
C VAL A 153 2.21 25.99 2.17
N GLU A 154 2.34 25.33 1.02
CA GLU A 154 3.58 25.30 0.24
C GLU A 154 3.98 26.72 -0.22
N ASN A 155 3.03 27.48 -0.78
CA ASN A 155 3.26 28.88 -1.18
C ASN A 155 3.60 29.78 0.03
N PHE A 156 2.98 29.54 1.18
CA PHE A 156 3.31 30.25 2.41
C PHE A 156 4.78 30.01 2.81
N GLY A 157 5.24 28.76 2.80
CA GLY A 157 6.64 28.43 3.09
C GLY A 157 7.63 29.05 2.10
N VAL A 158 7.31 29.04 0.80
CA VAL A 158 8.13 29.69 -0.23
C VAL A 158 8.27 31.18 0.04
N LEU A 159 7.17 31.88 0.34
CA LEU A 159 7.20 33.32 0.62
C LEU A 159 7.99 33.66 1.89
N VAL A 160 7.85 32.85 2.96
CA VAL A 160 8.63 33.02 4.20
C VAL A 160 10.13 32.78 3.96
N GLN A 161 10.47 31.74 3.20
CA GLN A 161 11.85 31.43 2.80
C GLN A 161 12.46 32.55 1.94
N HIS A 162 11.67 33.16 1.05
CA HIS A 162 12.10 34.29 0.23
C HIS A 162 12.35 35.55 1.08
N LEU A 163 11.46 35.88 2.01
CA LEU A 163 11.67 36.97 2.96
C LEU A 163 12.97 36.76 3.76
N HIS A 164 13.19 35.54 4.25
CA HIS A 164 14.41 35.14 4.94
C HIS A 164 15.67 35.25 4.07
N ASN A 165 15.58 34.97 2.76
CA ASN A 165 16.72 35.08 1.85
C ASN A 165 17.05 36.54 1.49
N MET A 166 16.04 37.41 1.44
CA MET A 166 16.26 38.84 1.16
C MET A 166 16.90 39.57 2.34
N VAL A 167 16.63 39.14 3.58
CA VAL A 167 17.31 39.65 4.77
C VAL A 167 17.73 38.46 5.64
N PRO A 168 18.92 37.88 5.41
CA PRO A 168 19.45 36.79 6.21
C PRO A 168 19.73 37.25 7.64
N PRO A 169 19.31 36.50 8.67
CA PRO A 169 19.44 36.94 10.07
C PRO A 169 20.90 37.07 10.55
N ASP A 170 21.86 36.41 9.89
CA ASP A 170 23.26 36.39 10.32
C ASP A 170 24.07 37.63 9.89
N SER A 171 23.55 38.49 9.00
CA SER A 171 24.22 39.76 8.62
C SER A 171 24.09 40.88 9.67
N LEU A 172 23.41 40.61 10.79
CA LEU A 172 22.92 41.63 11.74
C LEU A 172 23.80 41.81 12.99
N THR A 173 24.97 41.18 13.08
CA THR A 173 25.85 41.30 14.27
C THR A 173 27.19 42.02 14.05
N VAL A 174 27.53 42.46 12.83
CA VAL A 174 28.92 42.91 12.54
C VAL A 174 29.11 44.43 12.41
N ASN A 175 28.07 45.26 12.26
CA ASN A 175 28.26 46.71 12.11
C ASN A 175 27.74 47.52 13.33
N ARG A 176 28.51 47.52 14.43
CA ARG A 176 28.52 48.63 15.39
C ARG A 176 29.95 49.09 15.64
N GLY A 177 30.37 50.12 14.90
CA GLY A 177 31.62 50.85 15.17
C GLY A 177 31.54 51.69 16.45
N PRO A 178 32.68 52.05 17.06
CA PRO A 178 32.75 52.50 18.45
C PRO A 178 32.52 54.02 18.59
N GLY A 179 31.57 54.44 19.43
CA GLY A 179 31.46 55.86 19.78
C GLY A 179 30.18 56.30 20.48
N SER A 180 30.04 56.00 21.77
CA SER A 180 29.62 56.90 22.87
C SER A 180 28.94 56.12 23.99
N ARG A 181 29.50 56.26 25.19
CA ARG A 181 29.05 55.64 26.45
C ARG A 181 27.86 56.42 27.02
N SER A 182 26.85 55.71 27.49
CA SER A 182 26.26 55.93 28.82
C SER A 182 25.33 54.77 29.20
N ASP A 183 25.76 53.99 30.20
CA ASP A 183 25.02 53.32 31.27
C ASP A 183 23.57 52.87 31.01
N VAL A 184 23.32 51.55 31.06
CA VAL A 184 22.42 50.86 32.00
C VAL A 184 22.73 49.34 31.95
N ALA A 185 22.76 48.72 33.12
CA ALA A 185 23.16 47.35 33.42
C ALA A 185 22.18 46.24 32.95
N SER A 186 22.68 45.01 33.08
CA SER A 186 22.03 43.67 33.06
C SER A 186 22.03 42.88 31.74
N ALA A 187 22.51 41.64 31.85
CA ALA A 187 22.76 40.67 30.78
C ALA A 187 21.49 40.12 30.11
N PRO A 188 21.60 39.58 28.88
CA PRO A 188 21.05 38.25 28.62
C PRO A 188 21.94 37.42 27.68
N GLY A 189 22.64 36.42 28.23
CA GLY A 189 23.49 35.49 27.48
C GLY A 189 22.93 34.07 27.34
N ASN A 190 21.67 33.81 27.72
CA ASN A 190 21.17 32.43 27.87
C ASN A 190 19.99 32.06 26.93
N ASP A 191 19.23 33.03 26.41
CA ASP A 191 18.05 32.73 25.60
C ASP A 191 18.40 32.29 24.16
N ASN A 192 19.51 32.79 23.61
CA ASN A 192 19.91 32.48 22.22
C ASN A 192 20.39 31.03 22.01
N GLN A 193 20.91 30.35 23.03
CA GLN A 193 21.34 28.94 22.92
C GLN A 193 20.20 27.95 23.19
N THR A 194 19.29 28.31 24.10
CA THR A 194 18.14 27.47 24.47
C THR A 194 17.19 27.30 23.27
N TRP A 195 16.89 28.39 22.54
CA TRP A 195 15.99 28.29 21.38
C TRP A 195 16.62 27.59 20.17
N LEU A 196 17.94 27.72 19.93
CA LEU A 196 18.65 27.00 18.85
C LEU A 196 18.66 25.49 19.09
N HIS A 197 18.77 25.08 20.36
CA HIS A 197 18.63 23.70 20.77
C HIS A 197 17.19 23.20 20.53
N ASP A 198 16.19 23.98 20.94
CA ASP A 198 14.77 23.65 20.74
C ASP A 198 14.37 23.60 19.25
N LEU A 199 14.93 24.47 18.41
CA LEU A 199 14.72 24.46 16.96
C LEU A 199 15.33 23.22 16.31
N ARG A 200 16.58 22.87 16.66
CA ARG A 200 17.23 21.65 16.15
C ARG A 200 16.49 20.38 16.61
N GLN A 201 16.00 20.38 17.84
CA GLN A 201 15.17 19.30 18.37
C GLN A 201 13.83 19.22 17.61
N THR A 202 13.22 20.36 17.29
CA THR A 202 11.99 20.42 16.50
C THR A 202 12.22 19.92 15.08
N LEU A 203 13.23 20.42 14.36
CA LEU A 203 13.57 19.95 12.99
C LEU A 203 13.90 18.45 12.96
N SER A 204 14.64 17.95 13.95
CA SER A 204 14.93 16.51 14.06
C SER A 204 13.65 15.70 14.34
N ARG A 205 12.71 16.23 15.14
CA ARG A 205 11.39 15.62 15.34
C ARG A 205 10.61 15.56 14.02
N LEU A 206 10.66 16.63 13.23
CA LEU A 206 9.97 16.74 11.94
C LEU A 206 10.54 15.79 10.88
N ASP A 207 11.86 15.67 10.76
CA ASP A 207 12.50 14.74 9.84
C ASP A 207 12.15 13.28 10.18
N LYS A 208 12.13 12.95 11.48
CA LYS A 208 11.69 11.62 11.95
C LYS A 208 10.23 11.34 11.63
N GLU A 209 9.35 12.33 11.76
CA GLU A 209 7.93 12.20 11.41
C GLU A 209 7.73 11.99 9.90
N MET A 210 8.46 12.74 9.06
CA MET A 210 8.41 12.60 7.59
C MET A 210 8.94 11.24 7.11
N GLU A 211 10.03 10.77 7.69
CA GLU A 211 10.60 9.46 7.38
C GLU A 211 9.64 8.34 7.81
N ALA A 212 9.02 8.45 8.99
CA ALA A 212 8.01 7.51 9.47
C ALA A 212 6.78 7.45 8.55
N GLU A 213 6.36 8.58 7.98
CA GLU A 213 5.29 8.64 6.99
C GLU A 213 5.68 7.98 5.67
N THR A 214 6.89 8.24 5.17
CA THR A 214 7.39 7.58 3.95
C THR A 214 7.48 6.05 4.13
N ARG A 215 7.87 5.59 5.32
CA ARG A 215 7.92 4.16 5.67
C ARG A 215 6.50 3.55 5.70
N ARG A 216 5.48 4.30 6.12
CA ARG A 216 4.07 3.89 6.04
C ARG A 216 3.59 3.77 4.59
N ASP A 217 3.90 4.75 3.74
CA ASP A 217 3.54 4.72 2.32
C ASP A 217 4.19 3.54 1.58
N LEU A 218 5.48 3.28 1.85
CA LEU A 218 6.20 2.13 1.29
C LEU A 218 5.59 0.80 1.71
N ARG A 219 5.12 0.70 2.96
CA ARG A 219 4.44 -0.49 3.46
C ARG A 219 3.13 -0.74 2.70
N ALA A 220 2.35 0.31 2.45
CA ALA A 220 1.12 0.25 1.66
C ALA A 220 1.41 -0.17 0.21
N TRP A 221 2.42 0.44 -0.43
CA TRP A 221 2.82 0.10 -1.80
C TRP A 221 3.29 -1.35 -1.95
N LEU A 222 4.05 -1.86 -0.98
CA LEU A 222 4.48 -3.27 -0.98
C LEU A 222 3.31 -4.24 -0.79
N ALA A 223 2.12 -3.75 -0.39
CA ALA A 223 1.01 -4.59 0.12
C ALA A 223 1.50 -5.54 1.22
N CYS A 224 2.34 -5.03 2.13
CA CYS A 224 2.91 -5.84 3.20
C CYS A 224 1.79 -6.25 4.17
N PRO A 225 1.66 -7.54 4.52
CA PRO A 225 0.74 -7.97 5.56
C PRO A 225 1.04 -7.23 6.88
N PRO A 226 0.08 -7.06 7.80
CA PRO A 226 0.31 -6.44 9.11
C PRO A 226 1.49 -7.11 9.86
N PRO A 227 2.21 -6.39 10.74
CA PRO A 227 3.35 -6.95 11.44
C PRO A 227 2.83 -8.14 12.26
N ASN A 228 3.44 -9.30 12.08
CA ASN A 228 2.94 -10.49 12.74
C ASN A 228 3.56 -10.59 14.14
N ASP A 229 2.79 -10.26 15.18
CA ASP A 229 3.20 -10.34 16.59
C ASP A 229 3.48 -11.78 17.05
N LEU A 230 3.21 -12.76 16.20
CA LEU A 230 3.46 -14.18 16.43
C LEU A 230 4.89 -14.50 16.88
N PHE A 231 5.91 -13.82 16.35
CA PHE A 231 7.28 -14.05 16.82
C PHE A 231 7.40 -13.79 18.32
N HIS A 232 6.83 -12.67 18.79
CA HIS A 232 6.85 -12.31 20.21
C HIS A 232 5.99 -13.28 21.04
N GLU A 233 4.85 -13.70 20.51
CA GLU A 233 3.99 -14.70 21.16
C GLU A 233 4.70 -16.05 21.33
N TYR A 234 5.31 -16.59 20.27
CA TYR A 234 6.04 -17.86 20.33
C TYR A 234 7.33 -17.77 21.14
N LYS A 235 7.98 -16.61 21.14
CA LYS A 235 9.09 -16.31 22.05
C LYS A 235 8.63 -16.36 23.51
N GLN A 236 7.49 -15.76 23.85
CA GLN A 236 6.93 -15.82 25.21
C GLN A 236 6.46 -17.21 25.62
N LYS A 237 6.00 -18.03 24.66
CA LYS A 237 5.61 -19.42 24.91
C LYS A 237 6.81 -20.36 25.14
N ARG A 238 8.03 -19.97 24.76
CA ARG A 238 9.24 -20.79 24.97
C ARG A 238 9.57 -20.86 26.45
N LEU A 239 9.86 -22.07 26.94
CA LEU A 239 10.42 -22.27 28.28
C LEU A 239 11.94 -22.00 28.26
N GLU A 240 12.46 -21.43 29.33
CA GLU A 240 13.91 -21.23 29.47
C GLU A 240 14.68 -22.55 29.29
N GLU A 241 15.85 -22.48 28.64
CA GLU A 241 16.74 -23.62 28.35
C GLU A 241 16.15 -24.70 27.42
N THR A 242 15.17 -24.35 26.58
CA THR A 242 14.62 -25.26 25.55
C THR A 242 14.99 -24.82 24.14
N CYS A 243 14.98 -25.75 23.18
CA CYS A 243 15.29 -25.55 21.76
C CYS A 243 16.77 -25.22 21.43
N ASP A 244 17.68 -25.20 22.40
CA ASP A 244 19.10 -24.84 22.17
C ASP A 244 19.90 -25.93 21.44
N TRP A 245 19.38 -27.16 21.42
CA TRP A 245 20.02 -28.29 20.75
C TRP A 245 20.18 -28.06 19.24
N VAL A 246 19.26 -27.32 18.60
CA VAL A 246 19.30 -27.06 17.15
C VAL A 246 20.53 -26.24 16.76
N LEU A 247 20.98 -25.35 17.65
CA LEU A 247 22.14 -24.49 17.43
C LEU A 247 23.46 -25.27 17.39
N LYS A 248 23.46 -26.50 17.93
CA LYS A 248 24.62 -27.41 17.97
C LYS A 248 24.58 -28.46 16.84
N ARG A 249 23.49 -28.52 16.06
CA ARG A 249 23.34 -29.48 14.96
C ARG A 249 24.32 -29.14 13.83
N ARG A 250 24.94 -30.17 13.27
CA ARG A 250 25.93 -30.04 12.20
C ARG A 250 25.36 -29.28 11.01
N GLU A 251 24.14 -29.62 10.59
CA GLU A 251 23.47 -29.03 9.44
C GLU A 251 23.23 -27.52 9.62
N PHE A 252 22.88 -27.10 10.84
CA PHE A 252 22.69 -25.68 11.16
C PHE A 252 24.01 -24.92 11.25
N VAL A 253 25.05 -25.53 11.83
CA VAL A 253 26.39 -24.95 11.94
C VAL A 253 27.04 -24.81 10.56
N GLU A 254 26.89 -25.81 9.68
CA GLU A 254 27.38 -25.77 8.30
C GLU A 254 26.65 -24.70 7.48
N TRP A 255 25.33 -24.55 7.68
CA TRP A 255 24.54 -23.48 7.04
C TRP A 255 24.94 -22.07 7.50
N LEU A 256 25.41 -21.90 8.74
CA LEU A 256 25.91 -20.62 9.25
C LEU A 256 27.34 -20.27 8.80
N ALA A 257 28.10 -21.24 8.27
CA ALA A 257 29.51 -21.07 8.02
C ALA A 257 29.80 -20.01 6.91
N PRO A 258 30.73 -19.05 7.14
CA PRO A 258 31.03 -18.00 6.18
C PRO A 258 31.85 -18.47 4.96
N ASP A 259 32.56 -19.60 5.06
CA ASP A 259 33.56 -20.05 4.08
C ASP A 259 32.99 -21.00 3.01
N ALA A 260 32.29 -20.42 2.02
CA ALA A 260 31.97 -21.11 0.78
C ALA A 260 33.07 -20.90 -0.28
N LYS A 261 34.32 -21.26 0.00
CA LYS A 261 35.40 -21.24 -1.01
C LYS A 261 35.29 -22.38 -2.04
N SER A 262 34.34 -23.30 -1.86
CA SER A 262 33.88 -24.20 -2.92
C SER A 262 32.45 -23.81 -3.28
N GLY A 263 32.09 -23.79 -4.56
CA GLY A 263 30.77 -23.40 -5.06
C GLY A 263 29.62 -24.37 -4.69
N ASN A 264 29.66 -24.96 -3.49
CA ASN A 264 28.79 -26.01 -2.97
C ASN A 264 28.20 -25.71 -1.57
N ALA A 265 28.32 -24.51 -1.03
CA ALA A 265 27.70 -24.20 0.26
C ALA A 265 26.18 -24.03 0.13
N GLU A 266 25.43 -24.80 0.92
CA GLU A 266 23.98 -24.82 0.93
C GLU A 266 23.42 -23.53 1.53
N ARG A 267 22.86 -22.64 0.70
CA ARG A 267 22.29 -21.35 1.15
C ARG A 267 20.86 -21.47 1.69
N LEU A 268 20.20 -22.57 1.37
CA LEU A 268 18.84 -22.89 1.79
C LEU A 268 18.91 -24.04 2.79
N LEU A 269 18.41 -23.81 4.01
CA LEU A 269 18.20 -24.85 5.02
C LEU A 269 16.70 -25.10 5.17
N TRP A 270 16.32 -26.37 5.11
CA TRP A 270 14.96 -26.80 5.37
C TRP A 270 14.90 -27.62 6.66
N ILE A 271 14.25 -27.06 7.68
CA ILE A 271 13.94 -27.78 8.92
C ILE A 271 12.54 -28.39 8.77
N ASN A 272 12.45 -29.71 8.84
CA ASN A 272 11.17 -30.40 8.75
C ASN A 272 10.94 -31.40 9.88
N GLY A 273 9.67 -31.66 10.19
CA GLY A 273 9.28 -32.63 11.21
C GLY A 273 7.77 -32.77 11.35
N PRO A 274 7.28 -33.87 11.97
CA PRO A 274 5.85 -34.13 12.12
C PRO A 274 5.12 -33.04 12.94
N ALA A 275 3.78 -33.09 12.91
CA ALA A 275 2.94 -32.17 13.67
C ALA A 275 3.20 -32.31 15.18
N GLY A 276 3.18 -31.18 15.90
CA GLY A 276 3.28 -31.16 17.35
C GLY A 276 4.68 -31.18 17.97
N LEU A 277 5.78 -31.27 17.20
CA LEU A 277 7.16 -31.25 17.73
C LEU A 277 7.71 -29.85 18.09
N GLY A 278 6.87 -28.80 18.16
CA GLY A 278 7.33 -27.47 18.59
C GLY A 278 8.13 -26.67 17.55
N LYS A 279 8.04 -27.01 16.25
CA LYS A 279 8.77 -26.37 15.14
C LYS A 279 8.75 -24.84 15.16
N THR A 280 7.58 -24.24 15.35
CA THR A 280 7.41 -22.79 15.36
C THR A 280 8.12 -22.11 16.54
N VAL A 281 8.10 -22.74 17.73
CA VAL A 281 8.84 -22.26 18.92
C VAL A 281 10.34 -22.40 18.71
N LEU A 282 10.78 -23.50 18.09
CA LEU A 282 12.17 -23.70 17.68
C LEU A 282 12.62 -22.65 16.64
N CYS A 283 11.76 -22.32 15.67
CA CYS A 283 12.02 -21.26 14.70
C CYS A 283 12.16 -19.90 15.38
N ALA A 284 11.29 -19.58 16.35
CA ALA A 284 11.43 -18.38 17.17
C ALA A 284 12.76 -18.34 17.96
N ASN A 285 13.23 -19.48 18.48
CA ASN A 285 14.56 -19.58 19.12
C ASN A 285 15.69 -19.25 18.14
N ILE A 286 15.64 -19.80 16.92
CA ILE A 286 16.63 -19.52 15.88
C ILE A 286 16.63 -18.05 15.50
N VAL A 287 15.46 -17.44 15.30
CA VAL A 287 15.32 -16.00 15.00
C VAL A 287 15.95 -15.17 16.12
N GLU A 288 15.68 -15.48 17.39
CA GLU A 288 16.28 -14.79 18.54
C GLU A 288 17.81 -14.94 18.58
N HIS A 289 18.32 -16.14 18.35
CA HIS A 289 19.76 -16.40 18.30
C HIS A 289 20.44 -15.60 17.19
N LEU A 290 19.82 -15.54 16.00
CA LEU A 290 20.34 -14.77 14.87
C LEU A 290 20.28 -13.27 15.12
N LEU A 291 19.20 -12.76 15.72
CA LEU A 291 19.08 -11.35 16.08
C LEU A 291 20.12 -10.92 17.14
N SER A 292 20.53 -11.82 18.03
CA SER A 292 21.52 -11.55 19.08
C SER A 292 22.98 -11.74 18.63
N THR A 293 23.23 -12.68 17.71
CA THR A 293 24.60 -13.08 17.31
C THR A 293 25.03 -12.46 15.99
N SER A 294 24.09 -12.19 15.07
CA SER A 294 24.40 -11.70 13.74
C SER A 294 24.64 -10.19 13.70
N LYS A 295 25.64 -9.77 12.94
CA LYS A 295 25.86 -8.35 12.57
C LYS A 295 25.10 -7.95 11.30
N THR A 296 24.54 -8.93 10.58
CA THR A 296 23.79 -8.70 9.33
C THR A 296 22.28 -8.70 9.59
N PRO A 297 21.48 -8.05 8.72
CA PRO A 297 20.03 -8.00 8.88
C PRO A 297 19.38 -9.39 8.88
N VAL A 298 18.45 -9.60 9.81
CA VAL A 298 17.60 -10.80 9.90
C VAL A 298 16.16 -10.37 9.62
N ALA A 299 15.51 -11.04 8.69
CA ALA A 299 14.10 -10.87 8.41
C ALA A 299 13.36 -12.21 8.51
N TYR A 300 12.18 -12.20 9.11
CA TYR A 300 11.43 -13.42 9.42
C TYR A 300 9.95 -13.25 9.09
N PHE A 301 9.29 -14.34 8.73
CA PHE A 301 7.85 -14.36 8.51
C PHE A 301 7.27 -15.67 9.03
N PHE A 302 6.31 -15.56 9.94
CA PHE A 302 5.56 -16.70 10.47
C PHE A 302 4.22 -16.74 9.75
N LEU A 303 3.97 -17.80 8.98
CA LEU A 303 2.63 -18.10 8.49
C LEU A 303 1.76 -18.48 9.67
N SER A 304 0.52 -18.01 9.68
CA SER A 304 -0.48 -18.39 10.68
C SER A 304 -1.79 -18.76 10.01
N SER A 305 -2.50 -19.67 10.69
CA SER A 305 -3.87 -20.05 10.40
C SER A 305 -4.87 -18.88 10.44
N ASP A 306 -4.52 -17.76 11.09
CA ASP A 306 -5.47 -16.75 11.54
C ASP A 306 -5.61 -15.55 10.58
N PHE A 307 -4.83 -15.53 9.47
CA PHE A 307 -4.78 -14.37 8.56
C PHE A 307 -4.86 -14.76 7.07
N GLU A 308 -5.34 -13.81 6.25
CA GLU A 308 -5.37 -13.78 4.77
C GLU A 308 -4.01 -14.11 4.10
N SER A 309 -2.92 -14.15 4.87
CA SER A 309 -1.57 -14.50 4.41
C SER A 309 -1.40 -15.91 3.86
N ARG A 310 -2.39 -16.80 4.06
CA ARG A 310 -2.35 -18.18 3.52
C ARG A 310 -2.42 -18.22 1.99
N ASP A 311 -2.95 -17.16 1.39
CA ASP A 311 -3.28 -17.12 -0.03
C ASP A 311 -2.19 -16.49 -0.89
N ASP A 312 -1.04 -16.04 -0.35
CA ASP A 312 0.16 -15.62 -1.12
C ASP A 312 1.49 -15.91 -0.41
N PRO A 313 2.31 -16.90 -0.83
CA PRO A 313 3.63 -17.12 -0.24
C PRO A 313 4.59 -15.94 -0.48
N TYR A 314 4.35 -15.10 -1.50
CA TYR A 314 5.11 -13.87 -1.69
C TYR A 314 4.79 -12.79 -0.63
N ALA A 315 3.77 -12.97 0.23
CA ALA A 315 3.58 -12.15 1.42
C ALA A 315 4.82 -12.20 2.33
N ALA A 316 5.48 -13.35 2.43
CA ALA A 316 6.75 -13.50 3.14
C ALA A 316 7.84 -12.60 2.53
N VAL A 317 7.96 -12.57 1.20
CA VAL A 317 8.96 -11.72 0.52
C VAL A 317 8.66 -10.24 0.72
N ARG A 318 7.39 -9.83 0.67
CA ARG A 318 6.98 -8.44 0.98
C ARG A 318 7.37 -8.04 2.39
N SER A 319 7.11 -8.92 3.37
CA SER A 319 7.49 -8.72 4.76
C SER A 319 9.00 -8.65 4.94
N TRP A 320 9.76 -9.53 4.30
CA TRP A 320 11.22 -9.50 4.35
C TRP A 320 11.79 -8.21 3.77
N VAL A 321 11.30 -7.77 2.61
CA VAL A 321 11.69 -6.49 2.01
C VAL A 321 11.39 -5.34 2.97
N HIS A 322 10.21 -5.32 3.59
CA HIS A 322 9.83 -4.28 4.54
C HIS A 322 10.68 -4.29 5.83
N GLN A 323 11.04 -5.47 6.35
CA GLN A 323 11.91 -5.58 7.52
C GLN A 323 13.33 -5.10 7.20
N LEU A 324 13.88 -5.47 6.03
CA LEU A 324 15.18 -4.98 5.57
C LEU A 324 15.20 -3.47 5.39
N THR A 325 14.17 -2.86 4.81
CA THR A 325 14.10 -1.40 4.68
C THR A 325 13.92 -0.72 6.03
N SER A 326 13.39 -1.42 7.03
CA SER A 326 13.21 -0.88 8.36
C SER A 326 14.53 -0.78 9.13
N CYS A 327 15.43 -1.75 8.95
CA CYS A 327 16.69 -1.86 9.70
C CYS A 327 17.96 -1.47 8.91
N ASN A 328 17.88 -1.30 7.58
CA ASN A 328 19.04 -0.98 6.74
C ASN A 328 18.77 0.22 5.81
N GLN A 329 19.60 1.26 5.95
CA GLN A 329 19.43 2.51 5.20
C GLN A 329 19.66 2.36 3.69
N VAL A 330 20.60 1.49 3.28
CA VAL A 330 20.87 1.21 1.86
C VAL A 330 19.67 0.51 1.22
N ALA A 331 19.08 -0.46 1.94
CA ALA A 331 17.85 -1.11 1.51
C ALA A 331 16.70 -0.10 1.40
N TYR A 332 16.53 0.76 2.41
CA TYR A 332 15.51 1.81 2.41
C TYR A 332 15.62 2.73 1.20
N GLN A 333 16.82 3.25 0.91
CA GLN A 333 17.06 4.10 -0.26
C GLN A 333 16.75 3.37 -1.57
N LEU A 334 17.22 2.13 -1.74
CA LEU A 334 16.99 1.36 -2.95
C LEU A 334 15.50 1.10 -3.22
N VAL A 335 14.74 0.76 -2.17
CA VAL A 335 13.28 0.55 -2.29
C VAL A 335 12.56 1.87 -2.51
N ARG A 336 12.95 2.94 -1.82
CA ARG A 336 12.40 4.29 -2.00
C ARG A 336 12.61 4.80 -3.42
N ASP A 337 13.81 4.67 -3.97
CA ASP A 337 14.11 5.08 -5.35
C ASP A 337 13.29 4.26 -6.35
N LYS A 338 13.15 2.96 -6.10
CA LYS A 338 12.30 2.09 -6.93
C LYS A 338 10.82 2.43 -6.83
N TRP A 339 10.35 2.86 -5.66
CA TRP A 339 8.98 3.30 -5.45
C TRP A 339 8.72 4.66 -6.11
N LEU A 340 9.65 5.61 -5.98
CA LEU A 340 9.58 6.94 -6.60
C LEU A 340 9.63 6.87 -8.14
N ALA A 341 10.38 5.91 -8.69
CA ALA A 341 10.47 5.70 -10.14
C ALA A 341 9.27 4.95 -10.74
N GLN A 342 8.27 4.56 -9.95
CA GLN A 342 7.16 3.72 -10.41
C GLN A 342 5.78 4.36 -10.22
N HIS A 343 4.89 4.05 -11.17
CA HIS A 343 3.56 4.65 -11.29
C HIS A 343 2.41 3.76 -10.75
N GLU A 344 2.70 2.52 -10.33
CA GLU A 344 1.68 1.56 -9.88
C GLU A 344 1.28 1.76 -8.41
N GLU A 345 0.00 1.51 -8.12
CA GLU A 345 -0.60 1.59 -6.79
C GLU A 345 0.04 0.58 -5.82
N PHE A 346 0.25 -0.66 -6.28
CA PHE A 346 0.88 -1.75 -5.51
C PHE A 346 1.99 -2.44 -6.31
N ALA A 347 2.98 -3.01 -5.63
CA ALA A 347 4.04 -3.79 -6.27
C ALA A 347 3.53 -5.19 -6.69
N THR A 348 3.60 -5.51 -7.99
CA THR A 348 3.26 -6.85 -8.50
C THR A 348 4.27 -7.92 -8.06
N GLN A 349 3.87 -9.21 -8.08
CA GLN A 349 4.74 -10.33 -7.67
C GLN A 349 6.08 -10.36 -8.43
N ILE A 350 6.05 -10.19 -9.76
CA ILE A 350 7.25 -10.15 -10.61
C ILE A 350 8.20 -9.03 -10.15
N LYS A 351 7.65 -7.86 -9.79
CA LYS A 351 8.43 -6.72 -9.32
C LYS A 351 9.02 -6.96 -7.94
N ILE A 352 8.26 -7.56 -7.03
CA ILE A 352 8.73 -7.87 -5.68
C ILE A 352 9.89 -8.86 -5.74
N VAL A 353 9.81 -9.90 -6.58
CA VAL A 353 10.92 -10.85 -6.77
C VAL A 353 12.15 -10.15 -7.37
N LYS A 354 11.95 -9.29 -8.39
CA LYS A 354 13.06 -8.50 -8.98
C LYS A 354 13.67 -7.54 -7.95
N LEU A 355 12.86 -6.91 -7.11
CA LEU A 355 13.29 -6.01 -6.04
C LEU A 355 14.08 -6.77 -4.97
N PHE A 356 13.55 -7.90 -4.52
CA PHE A 356 14.20 -8.80 -3.57
C PHE A 356 15.57 -9.24 -4.08
N ARG A 357 15.68 -9.70 -5.34
CA ARG A 357 16.96 -10.08 -5.93
C ARG A 357 17.99 -8.94 -5.95
N LYS A 358 17.55 -7.70 -6.15
CA LYS A 358 18.44 -6.52 -6.07
C LYS A 358 18.86 -6.23 -4.62
N LEU A 359 17.95 -6.35 -3.67
CA LEU A 359 18.21 -6.11 -2.25
C LEU A 359 19.19 -7.11 -1.66
N VAL A 360 19.01 -8.40 -1.95
CA VAL A 360 19.91 -9.48 -1.49
C VAL A 360 21.34 -9.26 -1.98
N ARG A 361 21.52 -8.66 -3.17
CA ARG A 361 22.86 -8.29 -3.70
C ARG A 361 23.42 -7.02 -3.07
N ALA A 362 22.57 -6.05 -2.74
CA ALA A 362 22.98 -4.79 -2.11
C ALA A 362 23.31 -4.96 -0.61
N VAL A 363 22.66 -5.92 0.05
CA VAL A 363 22.83 -6.24 1.48
C VAL A 363 23.31 -7.69 1.61
N PRO A 364 24.61 -7.94 1.41
CA PRO A 364 25.14 -9.30 1.48
C PRO A 364 25.08 -9.85 2.90
N GLY A 365 24.79 -11.15 3.03
CA GLY A 365 24.82 -11.84 4.32
C GLY A 365 23.54 -11.76 5.14
N ALA A 366 22.44 -11.23 4.57
CA ALA A 366 21.16 -11.18 5.26
C ALA A 366 20.54 -12.57 5.46
N PHE A 367 19.80 -12.76 6.55
CA PHE A 367 19.08 -14.00 6.87
C PHE A 367 17.58 -13.81 6.61
N PHE A 368 16.96 -14.76 5.89
CA PHE A 368 15.54 -14.75 5.57
C PHE A 368 14.87 -16.03 6.09
N ILE A 369 13.93 -15.89 7.01
CA ILE A 369 13.35 -17.02 7.75
C ILE A 369 11.85 -17.10 7.45
N LEU A 370 11.36 -18.30 7.13
CA LEU A 370 9.96 -18.60 6.86
C LEU A 370 9.50 -19.78 7.71
N ASP A 371 8.56 -19.55 8.62
CA ASP A 371 7.89 -20.61 9.40
C ASP A 371 6.51 -20.92 8.83
N GLY A 372 6.10 -22.19 8.90
CA GLY A 372 4.74 -22.63 8.60
C GLY A 372 4.40 -22.71 7.11
N LEU A 373 5.38 -22.98 6.23
CA LEU A 373 5.13 -23.03 4.78
C LEU A 373 4.03 -24.04 4.39
N ASP A 374 3.90 -25.13 5.16
CA ASP A 374 2.86 -26.14 5.00
C ASP A 374 1.44 -25.65 5.34
N GLU A 375 1.30 -24.45 5.91
CA GLU A 375 0.00 -23.83 6.17
C GLU A 375 -0.51 -22.96 5.02
N CYS A 376 0.35 -22.69 4.02
CA CYS A 376 0.00 -21.91 2.84
C CYS A 376 -0.96 -22.69 1.94
N THR A 377 -2.11 -22.08 1.62
CA THR A 377 -3.17 -22.70 0.81
C THR A 377 -3.16 -22.26 -0.64
N TRP A 378 -2.01 -21.79 -1.15
CA TRP A 378 -1.84 -21.27 -2.50
C TRP A 378 -2.33 -22.25 -3.57
N MET A 379 -3.58 -22.07 -4.00
CA MET A 379 -4.19 -22.78 -5.11
C MET A 379 -4.06 -21.88 -6.34
N GLY A 380 -3.19 -22.26 -7.28
CA GLY A 380 -2.96 -21.51 -8.51
C GLY A 380 -4.24 -21.31 -9.31
N LYS A 381 -4.89 -20.14 -9.18
CA LYS A 381 -5.90 -19.67 -10.13
C LYS A 381 -5.18 -19.24 -11.42
N GLY A 382 -4.99 -20.20 -12.32
CA GLY A 382 -4.48 -20.00 -13.69
C GLY A 382 -3.76 -21.24 -14.24
N GLN A 383 -4.13 -21.66 -15.44
CA GLN A 383 -3.46 -22.72 -16.21
C GLN A 383 -2.03 -22.29 -16.61
N GLY A 384 -1.08 -22.34 -15.67
CA GLY A 384 0.33 -22.08 -15.93
C GLY A 384 1.24 -22.50 -14.76
N ASP A 385 2.37 -23.14 -15.07
CA ASP A 385 3.33 -23.72 -14.11
C ASP A 385 4.02 -22.66 -13.21
N ASP A 386 3.96 -21.38 -13.60
CA ASP A 386 4.58 -20.22 -12.93
C ASP A 386 3.93 -19.79 -11.60
N LYS A 387 2.74 -20.32 -11.27
CA LYS A 387 1.99 -19.98 -10.04
C LYS A 387 1.90 -21.17 -9.08
N SER A 388 3.00 -21.87 -8.85
CA SER A 388 3.09 -22.99 -7.90
C SER A 388 4.01 -22.67 -6.70
N LEU A 389 3.84 -23.38 -5.58
CA LEU A 389 4.76 -23.30 -4.44
C LEU A 389 6.20 -23.66 -4.84
N ARG A 390 6.34 -24.58 -5.82
CA ARG A 390 7.59 -24.92 -6.48
C ARG A 390 8.24 -23.72 -7.17
N ALA A 391 7.46 -22.95 -7.95
CA ALA A 391 7.93 -21.73 -8.60
C ALA A 391 8.35 -20.65 -7.58
N PHE A 392 7.55 -20.46 -6.52
CA PHE A 392 7.89 -19.54 -5.42
C PHE A 392 9.25 -19.87 -4.78
N LEU A 393 9.41 -21.11 -4.32
CA LEU A 393 10.68 -21.56 -3.73
C LEU A 393 11.81 -21.38 -4.75
N GLY A 394 11.54 -21.62 -6.05
CA GLY A 394 12.52 -21.51 -7.13
C GLY A 394 13.04 -20.08 -7.28
N ASN A 395 12.11 -19.12 -7.32
CA ASN A 395 12.42 -17.70 -7.43
C ASN A 395 13.24 -17.17 -6.24
N VAL A 396 12.88 -17.60 -5.03
CA VAL A 396 13.54 -17.16 -3.78
C VAL A 396 14.95 -17.78 -3.65
N SER A 397 15.11 -19.06 -3.97
CA SER A 397 16.43 -19.73 -3.97
C SER A 397 17.36 -19.18 -5.06
N GLN A 398 16.84 -18.95 -6.27
CA GLN A 398 17.62 -18.31 -7.34
C GLN A 398 18.04 -16.89 -6.97
N ALA A 399 17.28 -16.17 -6.14
CA ALA A 399 17.65 -14.84 -5.71
C ALA A 399 18.88 -14.81 -4.78
N VAL A 400 19.16 -15.89 -4.05
CA VAL A 400 20.30 -16.00 -3.12
C VAL A 400 21.46 -16.85 -3.64
N ALA A 401 21.30 -17.60 -4.74
CA ALA A 401 22.29 -18.55 -5.22
C ALA A 401 23.69 -17.94 -5.41
N ASP A 402 23.77 -16.70 -5.90
CA ASP A 402 25.03 -15.99 -6.16
C ASP A 402 25.41 -15.01 -5.03
N THR A 403 24.89 -15.19 -3.81
CA THR A 403 25.11 -14.25 -2.70
C THR A 403 25.52 -14.96 -1.40
N TYR A 404 25.88 -14.16 -0.39
CA TYR A 404 26.18 -14.65 0.96
C TYR A 404 24.95 -14.73 1.86
N SER A 405 23.77 -14.46 1.33
CA SER A 405 22.53 -14.42 2.11
C SER A 405 21.94 -15.82 2.26
N HIS A 406 21.32 -16.08 3.40
CA HIS A 406 20.83 -17.40 3.75
C HIS A 406 19.31 -17.41 3.89
N ILE A 407 18.68 -18.53 3.51
CA ILE A 407 17.25 -18.75 3.71
C ILE A 407 17.04 -19.98 4.59
N LEU A 408 16.17 -19.83 5.58
CA LEU A 408 15.67 -20.91 6.42
C LEU A 408 14.17 -21.08 6.18
N VAL A 409 13.74 -22.30 5.87
CA VAL A 409 12.34 -22.69 5.78
C VAL A 409 12.04 -23.73 6.84
N VAL A 410 10.99 -23.52 7.62
CA VAL A 410 10.48 -24.46 8.62
C VAL A 410 9.09 -24.91 8.21
N SER A 411 8.89 -26.22 8.05
CA SER A 411 7.60 -26.76 7.65
C SER A 411 7.41 -28.22 8.06
N ARG A 412 6.26 -28.80 7.73
CA ARG A 412 6.11 -30.27 7.65
C ARG A 412 6.75 -30.83 6.38
N ASP A 413 6.97 -32.14 6.43
CA ASP A 413 7.46 -32.94 5.31
C ASP A 413 6.32 -33.26 4.33
N GLU A 414 5.85 -32.22 3.62
CA GLU A 414 4.77 -32.34 2.63
C GLU A 414 5.35 -32.61 1.22
N SER A 415 4.65 -33.45 0.44
CA SER A 415 5.12 -33.88 -0.87
C SER A 415 5.33 -32.73 -1.86
N GLU A 416 4.49 -31.70 -1.82
CA GLU A 416 4.61 -30.50 -2.67
C GLU A 416 5.85 -29.67 -2.34
N ILE A 417 6.11 -29.43 -1.05
CA ILE A 417 7.31 -28.72 -0.59
C ILE A 417 8.54 -29.53 -0.96
N ARG A 418 8.52 -30.82 -0.67
CA ARG A 418 9.60 -31.75 -1.02
C ARG A 418 9.87 -31.74 -2.53
N SER A 419 8.85 -31.81 -3.38
CA SER A 419 9.00 -31.71 -4.84
C SER A 419 9.60 -30.36 -5.29
N GLY A 420 9.26 -29.28 -4.58
CA GLY A 420 9.83 -27.95 -4.77
C GLY A 420 11.32 -27.88 -4.44
N MET A 421 11.77 -28.64 -3.42
CA MET A 421 13.15 -28.74 -2.98
C MET A 421 13.99 -29.72 -3.83
N PHE A 422 13.45 -30.91 -4.18
CA PHE A 422 14.16 -32.02 -4.86
C PHE A 422 14.69 -31.70 -6.27
N GLY A 423 14.19 -30.64 -6.91
CA GLY A 423 14.74 -30.17 -8.19
C GLY A 423 16.13 -29.50 -8.09
N ARG A 424 16.79 -29.50 -6.92
CA ARG A 424 17.93 -28.62 -6.62
C ARG A 424 19.10 -29.40 -6.04
N LYS A 425 20.32 -29.10 -6.50
CA LYS A 425 21.55 -29.80 -6.08
C LYS A 425 22.19 -29.25 -4.79
N GLN A 426 21.64 -28.19 -4.18
CA GLN A 426 22.29 -27.45 -3.07
C GLN A 426 21.27 -26.94 -2.03
N TYR A 427 20.81 -27.81 -1.13
CA TYR A 427 20.04 -27.41 0.06
C TYR A 427 20.35 -28.36 1.23
N GLY A 428 20.36 -27.81 2.45
CA GLY A 428 20.51 -28.58 3.68
C GLY A 428 19.15 -29.03 4.20
N GLU A 429 19.07 -30.25 4.70
CA GLU A 429 17.86 -30.80 5.32
C GLU A 429 18.15 -31.19 6.77
N LEU A 430 17.42 -30.60 7.72
CA LEU A 430 17.45 -30.98 9.13
C LEU A 430 16.08 -31.55 9.50
N LYS A 431 16.04 -32.86 9.74
CA LYS A 431 14.82 -33.55 10.15
C LYS A 431 14.76 -33.66 11.66
N ILE A 432 13.72 -33.08 12.27
CA ILE A 432 13.46 -33.16 13.70
C ILE A 432 12.86 -34.52 14.01
N ILE A 433 13.53 -35.28 14.89
CA ILE A 433 13.04 -36.55 15.41
C ILE A 433 12.66 -36.42 16.90
N PRO A 434 11.80 -37.30 17.44
CA PRO A 434 11.38 -37.26 18.84
C PRO A 434 12.53 -37.20 19.86
N ASP A 435 13.65 -37.86 19.56
CA ASP A 435 14.83 -37.86 20.43
C ASP A 435 15.48 -36.48 20.56
N ASP A 436 15.43 -35.64 19.51
CA ASP A 436 16.01 -34.29 19.55
C ASP A 436 15.29 -33.41 20.58
N VAL A 437 13.97 -33.58 20.71
CA VAL A 437 13.12 -32.77 21.61
C VAL A 437 12.86 -33.41 22.97
N ARG A 438 13.50 -34.54 23.28
CA ARG A 438 13.24 -35.33 24.50
C ARG A 438 13.43 -34.54 25.80
N PHE A 439 14.45 -33.68 25.85
CA PHE A 439 14.69 -32.83 27.01
C PHE A 439 13.67 -31.68 27.10
N ASP A 440 13.39 -31.05 25.97
CA ASP A 440 12.44 -29.95 25.86
C ASP A 440 11.02 -30.38 26.28
N ILE A 441 10.57 -31.56 25.82
CA ILE A 441 9.25 -32.09 26.15
C ILE A 441 9.14 -32.48 27.63
N ALA A 442 10.20 -33.04 28.24
CA ALA A 442 10.21 -33.35 29.66
C ALA A 442 10.03 -32.08 30.51
N ARG A 443 10.74 -31.01 30.16
CA ARG A 443 10.61 -29.71 30.83
C ARG A 443 9.24 -29.07 30.61
N TYR A 444 8.70 -29.18 29.39
CA TYR A 444 7.34 -28.72 29.09
C TYR A 444 6.28 -29.49 29.88
N SER A 445 6.34 -30.81 29.91
CA SER A 445 5.45 -31.66 30.72
C SER A 445 5.53 -31.29 32.19
N ARG A 446 6.73 -31.05 32.73
CA ARG A 446 6.92 -30.59 34.11
C ARG A 446 6.23 -29.25 34.37
N SER A 447 6.43 -28.27 33.50
CA SER A 447 5.79 -26.95 33.60
C SER A 447 4.26 -27.03 33.62
N ILE A 448 3.66 -27.86 32.73
CA ILE A 448 2.21 -28.06 32.68
C ILE A 448 1.70 -28.73 33.97
N VAL A 449 2.41 -29.75 34.46
CA VAL A 449 2.06 -30.45 35.70
C VAL A 449 2.13 -29.51 36.91
N ASP A 450 3.20 -28.73 37.03
CA ASP A 450 3.36 -27.76 38.12
C ASP A 450 2.25 -26.70 38.10
N LYS A 451 1.81 -26.28 36.91
CA LYS A 451 0.71 -25.33 36.74
C LYS A 451 -0.67 -25.93 37.09
N LYS A 452 -0.97 -27.16 36.65
CA LYS A 452 -2.30 -27.77 36.79
C LYS A 452 -2.52 -28.44 38.15
N ILE A 453 -1.47 -29.00 38.75
CA ILE A 453 -1.55 -29.67 40.07
C ILE A 453 -0.54 -29.13 41.09
N PRO A 454 -0.55 -27.81 41.38
CA PRO A 454 0.47 -27.15 42.22
C PRO A 454 0.46 -27.59 43.69
N ARG A 455 -0.64 -28.20 44.16
CA ARG A 455 -0.80 -28.63 45.56
C ARG A 455 -0.33 -30.08 45.82
N LYS A 456 0.11 -30.82 44.80
CA LYS A 456 0.59 -32.20 44.95
C LYS A 456 2.08 -32.26 45.26
N ASP A 457 2.51 -33.32 45.94
CA ASP A 457 3.91 -33.57 46.28
C ASP A 457 4.80 -33.62 45.04
N ASP A 458 6.04 -33.15 45.18
CA ASP A 458 7.01 -33.09 44.08
C ASP A 458 7.31 -34.45 43.45
N ALA A 459 7.34 -35.51 44.24
CA ALA A 459 7.55 -36.87 43.74
C ALA A 459 6.41 -37.34 42.83
N ILE A 460 5.16 -36.92 43.12
CA ILE A 460 3.99 -37.22 42.27
C ILE A 460 4.07 -36.39 41.00
N ARG A 461 4.38 -35.09 41.11
CA ARG A 461 4.53 -34.20 39.96
C ARG A 461 5.62 -34.70 39.01
N GLU A 462 6.74 -35.16 39.54
CA GLU A 462 7.85 -35.71 38.76
C GLU A 462 7.43 -36.97 38.01
N SER A 463 6.86 -37.94 38.73
CA SER A 463 6.38 -39.21 38.16
C SER A 463 5.36 -39.00 37.04
N VAL A 464 4.40 -38.07 37.24
CA VAL A 464 3.37 -37.74 36.25
C VAL A 464 3.96 -37.00 35.05
N SER A 465 4.89 -36.07 35.28
CA SER A 465 5.56 -35.32 34.21
C SER A 465 6.41 -36.22 33.31
N GLN A 466 7.14 -37.18 33.90
CA GLN A 466 7.93 -38.16 33.15
C GLN A 466 7.03 -39.07 32.31
N MET A 467 5.92 -39.54 32.89
CA MET A 467 4.96 -40.38 32.17
C MET A 467 4.33 -39.66 30.96
N LEU A 468 4.00 -38.37 31.11
CA LEU A 468 3.51 -37.54 30.00
C LEU A 468 4.58 -37.38 28.91
N ALA A 469 5.83 -37.10 29.29
CA ALA A 469 6.93 -36.92 28.36
C ALA A 469 7.18 -38.21 27.56
N ASP A 470 7.27 -39.35 28.24
CA ASP A 470 7.54 -40.66 27.63
C ASP A 470 6.44 -41.07 26.63
N ARG A 471 5.17 -40.86 26.99
CA ARG A 471 4.04 -41.21 26.12
C ARG A 471 3.80 -40.26 24.95
N SER A 472 4.23 -39.01 25.08
CA SER A 472 4.01 -37.99 24.04
C SER A 472 4.84 -38.24 22.77
N ASN A 473 5.90 -39.06 22.83
CA ASN A 473 6.84 -39.29 21.73
C ASN A 473 7.32 -37.96 21.09
N GLY A 474 7.67 -36.98 21.92
CA GLY A 474 8.14 -35.65 21.51
C GLY A 474 7.04 -34.67 21.07
N GLN A 475 5.77 -35.07 21.07
CA GLN A 475 4.67 -34.22 20.61
C GLN A 475 4.15 -33.31 21.74
N PHE A 476 4.64 -32.08 21.81
CA PHE A 476 4.16 -31.03 22.72
C PHE A 476 2.65 -30.80 22.62
N LEU A 477 2.11 -30.84 21.40
CA LEU A 477 0.67 -30.70 21.18
C LEU A 477 -0.12 -31.83 21.86
N TRP A 478 0.40 -33.05 21.90
CA TRP A 478 -0.25 -34.16 22.59
C TRP A 478 -0.36 -33.86 24.09
N VAL A 479 0.69 -33.32 24.72
CA VAL A 479 0.66 -32.91 26.13
C VAL A 479 -0.34 -31.78 26.34
N LYS A 480 -0.35 -30.76 25.47
CA LYS A 480 -1.29 -29.64 25.54
C LYS A 480 -2.75 -30.09 25.43
N LEU A 481 -3.07 -30.99 24.49
CA LEU A 481 -4.44 -31.50 24.30
C LEU A 481 -4.97 -32.29 25.51
N HIS A 482 -4.08 -32.76 26.39
CA HIS A 482 -4.43 -33.60 27.53
C HIS A 482 -4.16 -32.95 28.89
N GLU A 483 -3.78 -31.67 28.93
CA GLU A 483 -3.52 -30.95 30.18
C GLU A 483 -4.74 -30.95 31.11
N ASP A 484 -5.95 -31.00 30.55
CA ASP A 484 -7.19 -31.04 31.32
C ASP A 484 -7.49 -32.38 31.99
N SER A 485 -6.78 -33.43 31.58
CA SER A 485 -6.84 -34.71 32.30
C SER A 485 -6.20 -34.60 33.69
N LEU A 486 -5.33 -33.61 33.89
CA LEU A 486 -4.59 -33.35 35.13
C LEU A 486 -5.40 -32.48 36.09
N ARG A 487 -6.40 -33.07 36.74
CA ARG A 487 -7.25 -32.37 37.73
C ARG A 487 -6.67 -32.51 39.14
N SER A 488 -6.66 -31.41 39.89
CA SER A 488 -6.08 -31.32 41.25
C SER A 488 -6.68 -32.30 42.26
N TRP A 489 -7.95 -32.68 42.11
CA TRP A 489 -8.64 -33.62 42.98
C TRP A 489 -8.25 -35.09 42.75
N LYS A 490 -7.71 -35.45 41.58
CA LYS A 490 -7.32 -36.84 41.28
C LYS A 490 -6.14 -37.27 42.16
N ASN A 491 -6.13 -38.53 42.60
CA ASN A 491 -4.98 -39.13 43.29
C ASN A 491 -3.91 -39.62 42.27
N LYS A 492 -2.73 -40.03 42.75
CA LYS A 492 -1.62 -40.48 41.89
C LYS A 492 -2.07 -41.55 40.88
N LYS A 493 -2.73 -42.61 41.37
CA LYS A 493 -3.18 -43.73 40.54
C LYS A 493 -4.20 -43.26 39.49
N GLN A 494 -5.15 -42.41 39.87
CA GLN A 494 -6.13 -41.84 38.93
C GLN A 494 -5.50 -40.93 37.87
N LEU A 495 -4.40 -40.24 38.18
CA LEU A 495 -3.64 -39.45 37.21
C LEU A 495 -2.87 -40.38 36.24
N GLU A 496 -2.20 -41.40 36.77
CA GLU A 496 -1.48 -42.40 35.98
C GLU A 496 -2.42 -43.19 35.06
N ASP A 497 -3.56 -43.66 35.59
CA ASP A 497 -4.59 -44.36 34.81
C ASP A 497 -5.15 -43.45 33.71
N ALA A 498 -5.45 -42.19 34.03
CA ALA A 498 -5.93 -41.23 33.04
C ALA A 498 -4.92 -40.98 31.91
N ILE A 499 -3.62 -40.97 32.20
CA ILE A 499 -2.56 -40.85 31.18
C ILE A 499 -2.41 -42.15 30.38
N ASN A 500 -2.53 -43.30 31.04
CA ASN A 500 -2.40 -44.61 30.42
C ASN A 500 -3.52 -44.91 29.40
N GLU A 501 -4.71 -44.37 29.62
CA GLU A 501 -5.84 -44.45 28.69
C GLU A 501 -5.68 -43.57 27.45
N ILE A 502 -4.74 -42.62 27.43
CA ILE A 502 -4.54 -41.73 26.29
C ILE A 502 -3.79 -42.49 25.18
N PRO A 503 -4.34 -42.54 23.96
CA PRO A 503 -3.67 -43.21 22.85
C PRO A 503 -2.41 -42.44 22.42
N PRO A 504 -1.34 -43.16 22.02
CA PRO A 504 -0.11 -42.53 21.53
C PRO A 504 -0.32 -41.93 20.13
N GLY A 505 0.22 -40.73 19.92
CA GLY A 505 0.16 -40.04 18.63
C GLY A 505 -1.10 -39.19 18.43
N LEU A 506 -0.94 -38.04 17.77
CA LEU A 506 -2.02 -37.09 17.50
C LEU A 506 -3.20 -37.68 16.72
N ASP A 507 -2.96 -38.52 15.70
CA ASP A 507 -4.03 -39.07 14.86
C ASP A 507 -5.04 -39.90 15.66
N ARG A 508 -4.54 -40.74 16.58
CA ARG A 508 -5.40 -41.54 17.47
C ARG A 508 -6.11 -40.70 18.51
N VAL A 509 -5.51 -39.57 18.92
CA VAL A 509 -6.16 -38.59 19.81
C VAL A 509 -7.32 -37.90 19.08
N TYR A 510 -7.13 -37.53 17.82
CA TYR A 510 -8.20 -36.98 17.00
C TYR A 510 -9.29 -38.02 16.77
N GLU A 511 -8.94 -39.27 16.45
CA GLU A 511 -9.89 -40.38 16.29
C GLU A 511 -10.68 -40.67 17.58
N ARG A 512 -10.03 -40.63 18.75
CA ARG A 512 -10.71 -40.77 20.05
C ARG A 512 -11.71 -39.63 20.28
N ASN A 513 -11.31 -38.38 20.06
CA ASN A 513 -12.21 -37.22 20.20
C ASN A 513 -13.35 -37.28 19.17
N TRP A 514 -13.06 -37.75 17.96
CA TRP A 514 -14.02 -37.98 16.91
C TRP A 514 -15.09 -39.00 17.30
N THR A 515 -14.63 -40.14 17.83
CA THR A 515 -15.48 -41.22 18.32
C THR A 515 -16.33 -40.76 19.51
N ARG A 516 -15.78 -39.90 20.38
CA ARG A 516 -16.53 -39.27 21.47
C ARG A 516 -17.67 -38.42 20.90
N ILE A 517 -17.38 -37.50 19.98
CA ILE A 517 -18.39 -36.64 19.34
C ILE A 517 -19.45 -37.48 18.63
N SER A 518 -19.04 -38.53 17.93
CA SER A 518 -19.96 -39.43 17.20
C SER A 518 -20.98 -40.14 18.12
N LYS A 519 -20.62 -40.36 19.39
CA LYS A 519 -21.48 -40.97 20.41
C LYS A 519 -22.38 -39.99 21.16
N LEU A 520 -22.21 -38.68 20.94
CA LEU A 520 -23.06 -37.66 21.57
C LEU A 520 -24.50 -37.71 21.01
N PRO A 521 -25.49 -37.19 21.76
CA PRO A 521 -26.83 -36.94 21.24
C PRO A 521 -26.79 -36.16 19.93
N GLU A 522 -27.76 -36.41 19.05
CA GLU A 522 -27.75 -35.89 17.68
C GLU A 522 -27.62 -34.37 17.60
N SER A 523 -28.37 -33.62 18.40
CA SER A 523 -28.29 -32.16 18.46
C SER A 523 -26.88 -31.66 18.82
N ILE A 524 -26.30 -32.17 19.90
CA ILE A 524 -24.97 -31.79 20.38
C ILE A 524 -23.88 -32.22 19.38
N ARG A 525 -24.04 -33.39 18.77
CA ARG A 525 -23.12 -33.92 17.76
C ARG A 525 -23.11 -33.04 16.51
N ASN A 526 -24.28 -32.65 16.01
CA ASN A 526 -24.41 -31.80 14.83
C ASN A 526 -23.83 -30.41 15.13
N ARG A 527 -24.13 -29.84 16.30
CA ARG A 527 -23.54 -28.59 16.80
C ARG A 527 -22.01 -28.65 16.83
N ALA A 528 -21.44 -29.70 17.43
CA ALA A 528 -19.98 -29.89 17.49
C ALA A 528 -19.34 -29.98 16.10
N TYR A 529 -19.99 -30.64 15.14
CA TYR A 529 -19.52 -30.70 13.76
C TYR A 529 -19.58 -29.32 13.08
N SER A 530 -20.67 -28.58 13.23
CA SER A 530 -20.81 -27.23 12.67
C SER A 530 -19.77 -26.26 13.26
N LEU A 531 -19.52 -26.30 14.57
CA LEU A 531 -18.48 -25.51 15.24
C LEU A 531 -17.09 -25.79 14.66
N LEU A 532 -16.73 -27.07 14.53
CA LEU A 532 -15.43 -27.48 13.98
C LEU A 532 -15.31 -27.14 12.50
N GLN A 533 -16.41 -27.19 11.74
CA GLN A 533 -16.44 -26.76 10.34
C GLN A 533 -16.21 -25.26 10.19
N TRP A 534 -16.96 -24.43 10.93
CA TRP A 534 -16.79 -22.98 10.91
C TRP A 534 -15.38 -22.58 11.33
N ALA A 535 -14.88 -23.10 12.45
CA ALA A 535 -13.52 -22.83 12.92
C ALA A 535 -12.42 -23.29 11.94
N ALA A 536 -12.69 -24.31 11.12
CA ALA A 536 -11.73 -24.82 10.15
C ALA A 536 -11.78 -24.08 8.82
N PHE A 537 -12.95 -23.74 8.30
CA PHE A 537 -13.13 -23.34 6.90
C PHE A 537 -13.57 -21.89 6.70
N SER A 538 -13.87 -21.14 7.77
CA SER A 538 -14.11 -19.71 7.66
C SER A 538 -12.91 -18.96 7.08
N ILE A 539 -13.16 -17.86 6.38
CA ILE A 539 -12.15 -16.98 5.77
C ILE A 539 -11.30 -16.29 6.82
N ARG A 540 -11.90 -16.00 7.98
CA ARG A 540 -11.25 -15.47 9.17
C ARG A 540 -11.77 -16.15 10.44
N PRO A 541 -11.04 -16.10 11.57
CA PRO A 541 -11.58 -16.50 12.85
C PRO A 541 -12.90 -15.78 13.15
N MET A 542 -13.88 -16.54 13.63
CA MET A 542 -15.20 -16.01 13.99
C MET A 542 -15.25 -15.71 15.47
N THR A 543 -15.97 -14.65 15.84
CA THR A 543 -16.27 -14.39 17.26
C THR A 543 -17.24 -15.43 17.81
N VAL A 544 -17.26 -15.57 19.13
CA VAL A 544 -18.23 -16.42 19.82
C VAL A 544 -19.66 -15.99 19.45
N ASN A 545 -19.94 -14.69 19.35
CA ASN A 545 -21.25 -14.18 18.90
C ASN A 545 -21.59 -14.63 17.47
N GLU A 546 -20.65 -14.49 16.53
CA GLU A 546 -20.84 -14.85 15.12
C GLU A 546 -21.07 -16.36 14.95
N ILE A 547 -20.23 -17.20 15.57
CA ILE A 547 -20.30 -18.65 15.40
C ILE A 547 -21.53 -19.25 16.08
N SER A 548 -21.99 -18.66 17.19
CA SER A 548 -23.19 -19.11 17.90
C SER A 548 -24.45 -18.93 17.06
N GLU A 549 -24.53 -17.84 16.30
CA GLU A 549 -25.60 -17.63 15.33
C GLU A 549 -25.43 -18.51 14.08
N ALA A 550 -24.19 -18.67 13.58
CA ALA A 550 -23.92 -19.42 12.36
C ALA A 550 -24.17 -20.94 12.47
N VAL A 551 -24.06 -21.51 13.67
CA VAL A 551 -24.25 -22.95 13.93
C VAL A 551 -25.73 -23.34 13.93
N LEU A 552 -26.64 -22.39 14.11
CA LEU A 552 -28.09 -22.61 14.05
C LEU A 552 -28.63 -22.71 12.60
N ILE A 553 -27.78 -22.45 11.60
CA ILE A 553 -28.18 -22.53 10.20
C ILE A 553 -28.02 -23.97 9.72
N ASP A 554 -29.13 -24.63 9.37
CA ASP A 554 -29.13 -25.98 8.81
C ASP A 554 -29.16 -25.96 7.26
N GLU A 555 -28.62 -27.02 6.64
CA GLU A 555 -28.72 -27.26 5.19
C GLU A 555 -30.09 -27.83 4.79
N ASP A 556 -30.86 -28.41 5.72
CA ASP A 556 -32.13 -29.09 5.42
C ASP A 556 -33.36 -28.24 5.79
N ASP A 557 -33.24 -27.28 6.71
CA ASP A 557 -34.36 -26.44 7.16
C ASP A 557 -34.57 -25.18 6.31
N GLU A 558 -35.82 -24.91 5.91
CA GLU A 558 -36.18 -23.74 5.10
C GLU A 558 -36.36 -22.45 5.92
N GLU A 559 -36.57 -22.54 7.24
CA GLU A 559 -36.92 -21.41 8.11
C GLU A 559 -36.03 -21.37 9.36
N PHE A 560 -35.44 -20.20 9.64
CA PHE A 560 -34.58 -20.00 10.82
C PHE A 560 -35.42 -19.63 12.04
N THR A 561 -35.31 -20.43 13.12
CA THR A 561 -35.98 -20.17 14.40
C THR A 561 -35.14 -19.23 15.26
N VAL A 562 -35.47 -17.93 15.23
CA VAL A 562 -34.82 -16.89 16.08
C VAL A 562 -34.92 -17.24 17.58
N ASP A 563 -35.91 -18.05 17.95
CA ASP A 563 -36.17 -18.52 19.32
C ASP A 563 -35.11 -19.49 19.86
N GLU A 564 -34.18 -19.98 19.02
CA GLU A 564 -33.06 -20.86 19.43
C GLU A 564 -31.77 -20.10 19.77
N LEU A 565 -31.75 -18.77 19.62
CA LEU A 565 -30.62 -17.95 20.04
C LEU A 565 -30.52 -17.89 21.57
N PRO A 566 -29.30 -17.91 22.13
CA PRO A 566 -29.12 -17.74 23.56
C PRO A 566 -29.52 -16.32 24.00
N ASP A 567 -30.11 -16.21 25.20
CA ASP A 567 -30.47 -14.94 25.81
C ASP A 567 -29.22 -14.07 26.11
N GLU A 568 -28.13 -14.71 26.56
CA GLU A 568 -26.85 -14.07 26.86
C GLU A 568 -25.69 -15.03 26.51
N ILE A 569 -24.54 -14.47 26.13
CA ILE A 569 -23.29 -15.21 25.95
C ILE A 569 -22.37 -14.88 27.12
N ASP A 570 -22.38 -15.75 28.12
CA ASP A 570 -21.47 -15.74 29.25
C ASP A 570 -20.41 -16.85 29.12
N ASP A 571 -19.51 -16.95 30.11
CA ASP A 571 -18.50 -18.00 30.12
C ASP A 571 -19.11 -19.41 30.30
N ASP A 572 -20.30 -19.55 30.91
CA ASP A 572 -20.98 -20.84 31.07
C ASP A 572 -21.51 -21.36 29.73
N PHE A 573 -22.12 -20.48 28.92
CA PHE A 573 -22.51 -20.79 27.55
C PHE A 573 -21.29 -21.20 26.72
N VAL A 574 -20.19 -20.45 26.81
CA VAL A 574 -18.95 -20.77 26.09
C VAL A 574 -18.43 -22.16 26.47
N ASP A 575 -18.40 -22.48 27.77
CA ASP A 575 -17.89 -23.76 28.25
C ASP A 575 -18.83 -24.92 27.89
N CYS A 576 -20.15 -24.74 28.03
CA CYS A 576 -21.15 -25.78 27.81
C CYS A 576 -21.50 -26.01 26.33
N GLU A 577 -21.67 -24.96 25.55
CA GLU A 577 -22.22 -25.02 24.17
C GLU A 577 -21.15 -24.93 23.08
N ILE A 578 -19.92 -24.51 23.39
CA ILE A 578 -18.82 -24.39 22.42
C ILE A 578 -17.67 -25.35 22.77
N GLN A 579 -17.13 -25.25 23.98
CA GLN A 579 -15.93 -26.01 24.36
C GLN A 579 -16.24 -27.48 24.69
N SER A 580 -17.21 -27.77 25.57
CA SER A 580 -17.56 -29.13 26.00
C SER A 580 -17.91 -30.09 24.84
N PRO A 581 -18.71 -29.68 23.83
CA PRO A 581 -19.04 -30.54 22.70
C PRO A 581 -17.80 -30.89 21.87
N CYS A 582 -16.92 -29.92 21.62
CA CYS A 582 -15.72 -30.11 20.80
C CYS A 582 -14.51 -30.65 21.57
N GLY A 583 -14.52 -30.55 22.91
CA GLY A 583 -13.42 -30.93 23.79
C GLY A 583 -12.16 -30.13 23.47
N SER A 584 -11.00 -30.79 23.51
CA SER A 584 -9.70 -30.16 23.28
C SER A 584 -9.42 -29.78 21.81
N LEU A 585 -10.41 -29.83 20.92
CA LEU A 585 -10.24 -29.53 19.49
C LEU A 585 -10.41 -28.04 19.17
N LEU A 586 -11.11 -27.29 20.04
CA LEU A 586 -11.29 -25.84 19.93
C LEU A 586 -10.67 -25.12 21.12
N GLU A 587 -10.18 -23.91 20.89
CA GLU A 587 -9.77 -22.96 21.93
C GLU A 587 -10.34 -21.58 21.62
N ASN A 588 -10.73 -20.85 22.66
CA ASN A 588 -11.17 -19.47 22.53
C ASN A 588 -10.02 -18.53 22.87
N ARG A 589 -9.77 -17.56 21.99
CA ARG A 589 -8.70 -16.56 22.13
C ARG A 589 -9.31 -15.18 22.26
N GLY A 590 -8.84 -14.40 23.23
CA GLY A 590 -9.20 -13.00 23.43
C GLY A 590 -8.00 -12.21 23.93
N THR A 591 -7.93 -10.93 23.61
CA THR A 591 -6.96 -10.00 24.18
C THR A 591 -7.43 -9.54 25.56
N CYS A 592 -6.53 -8.96 26.37
CA CYS A 592 -6.89 -8.42 27.69
C CYS A 592 -7.91 -7.24 27.61
N LEU A 593 -8.19 -6.73 26.41
CA LEU A 593 -9.20 -5.71 26.12
C LEU A 593 -10.60 -6.30 25.83
N ASP A 594 -10.68 -7.59 25.52
CA ASP A 594 -11.93 -8.32 25.22
C ASP A 594 -12.54 -8.87 26.51
N SER A 595 -13.03 -7.98 27.38
CA SER A 595 -13.64 -8.37 28.66
C SER A 595 -14.96 -9.15 28.49
N GLU A 596 -15.60 -9.10 27.32
CA GLU A 596 -16.84 -9.81 27.03
C GLU A 596 -16.58 -11.18 26.36
N PRO A 597 -17.16 -12.29 26.87
CA PRO A 597 -16.98 -13.63 26.29
C PRO A 597 -17.38 -13.72 24.81
N GLY A 598 -18.40 -12.97 24.40
CA GLY A 598 -18.92 -12.94 23.03
C GLY A 598 -17.96 -12.40 21.96
N LEU A 599 -17.02 -11.53 22.35
CA LEU A 599 -16.03 -10.93 21.45
C LEU A 599 -14.79 -11.80 21.27
N LYS A 600 -14.58 -12.80 22.13
CA LYS A 600 -13.50 -13.78 21.97
C LYS A 600 -13.68 -14.51 20.63
N THR A 601 -12.57 -14.89 20.01
CA THR A 601 -12.56 -15.62 18.73
C THR A 601 -12.38 -17.11 18.96
N VAL A 602 -13.04 -17.94 18.16
CA VAL A 602 -12.98 -19.40 18.23
C VAL A 602 -11.96 -19.93 17.23
N HIS A 603 -11.02 -20.74 17.71
CA HIS A 603 -9.91 -21.28 16.93
C HIS A 603 -9.84 -22.81 17.05
N LEU A 604 -9.32 -23.47 16.02
CA LEU A 604 -8.81 -24.83 16.19
C LEU A 604 -7.61 -24.81 17.12
N THR A 605 -7.50 -25.78 18.04
CA THR A 605 -6.34 -25.87 18.93
C THR A 605 -5.01 -26.05 18.18
N HIS A 606 -5.07 -26.62 16.98
CA HIS A 606 -3.95 -26.71 16.06
C HIS A 606 -4.42 -26.98 14.62
N PHE A 607 -3.67 -26.50 13.63
CA PHE A 607 -4.00 -26.69 12.21
C PHE A 607 -4.09 -28.16 11.76
N SER A 608 -3.37 -29.08 12.42
CA SER A 608 -3.48 -30.52 12.15
C SER A 608 -4.88 -31.09 12.40
N VAL A 609 -5.70 -30.43 13.23
CA VAL A 609 -7.12 -30.78 13.41
C VAL A 609 -7.85 -30.65 12.06
N LYS A 610 -7.72 -29.51 11.36
CA LYS A 610 -8.31 -29.29 10.03
C LYS A 610 -7.83 -30.31 9.00
N GLN A 611 -6.55 -30.68 9.02
CA GLN A 611 -6.05 -31.71 8.11
C GLN A 611 -6.63 -33.08 8.40
N TYR A 612 -6.76 -33.45 9.68
CA TYR A 612 -7.43 -34.69 10.06
C TYR A 612 -8.87 -34.70 9.53
N PHE A 613 -9.60 -33.58 9.68
CA PHE A 613 -10.93 -33.40 9.08
C PHE A 613 -10.96 -33.60 7.57
N LEU A 614 -10.00 -33.01 6.85
CA LEU A 614 -9.88 -33.13 5.40
C LEU A 614 -9.53 -34.54 4.93
N CYS A 615 -8.87 -35.36 5.76
CA CYS A 615 -8.47 -36.72 5.40
C CYS A 615 -9.50 -37.79 5.81
N HIS A 616 -10.29 -37.56 6.87
CA HIS A 616 -11.10 -38.60 7.50
C HIS A 616 -12.63 -38.39 7.42
N LYS A 617 -13.12 -37.29 6.85
CA LYS A 617 -14.57 -37.11 6.58
C LYS A 617 -14.90 -37.00 5.08
N SER A 618 -15.68 -37.97 4.63
CA SER A 618 -16.95 -37.71 3.94
C SER A 618 -18.08 -37.72 4.98
N ALA A 619 -19.14 -36.95 4.79
CA ALA A 619 -20.30 -36.88 5.69
C ALA A 619 -20.92 -38.28 5.98
N PRO A 620 -21.66 -38.47 7.09
CA PRO A 620 -22.33 -39.73 7.35
C PRO A 620 -23.42 -39.94 6.28
N GLY A 621 -23.23 -40.93 5.40
CA GLY A 621 -24.22 -41.28 4.36
C GLY A 621 -23.64 -41.64 2.99
N LEU A 622 -22.37 -41.34 2.70
CA LEU A 622 -21.73 -41.69 1.43
C LEU A 622 -20.55 -42.64 1.65
N ILE A 623 -20.60 -43.75 0.90
CA ILE A 623 -19.65 -44.86 0.85
C ILE A 623 -18.22 -44.34 0.77
N MET A 624 -17.31 -44.99 1.52
CA MET A 624 -15.86 -44.79 1.46
C MET A 624 -15.36 -44.82 0.01
N SER A 625 -15.20 -43.66 -0.60
CA SER A 625 -14.44 -43.50 -1.82
C SER A 625 -13.29 -42.55 -1.51
N ASN A 626 -12.09 -42.91 -1.96
CA ASN A 626 -10.84 -42.21 -1.73
C ASN A 626 -10.87 -40.80 -2.34
N HIS A 627 -11.56 -39.86 -1.70
CA HIS A 627 -11.58 -38.46 -2.13
C HIS A 627 -10.29 -37.79 -1.69
N SER A 628 -9.66 -37.06 -2.61
CA SER A 628 -8.48 -36.25 -2.32
C SER A 628 -8.81 -35.12 -1.34
N GLN A 629 -7.84 -34.66 -0.53
CA GLN A 629 -8.01 -33.52 0.40
C GLN A 629 -8.60 -32.28 -0.29
N LEU A 630 -8.28 -32.08 -1.57
CA LEU A 630 -8.82 -31.02 -2.40
C LEU A 630 -10.34 -31.14 -2.59
N SER A 631 -10.85 -32.34 -2.84
CA SER A 631 -12.29 -32.60 -3.01
C SER A 631 -13.07 -32.29 -1.72
N ASN A 632 -12.54 -32.67 -0.56
CA ASN A 632 -13.17 -32.35 0.72
C ASN A 632 -13.14 -30.85 1.02
N LYS A 633 -12.06 -30.13 0.66
CA LYS A 633 -12.00 -28.66 0.80
C LYS A 633 -13.06 -27.96 -0.06
N ILE A 634 -13.24 -28.41 -1.30
CA ILE A 634 -14.26 -27.89 -2.22
C ILE A 634 -15.67 -28.12 -1.63
N LEU A 635 -15.94 -29.33 -1.13
CA LEU A 635 -17.23 -29.66 -0.53
C LEU A 635 -17.56 -28.77 0.69
N GLN A 636 -16.59 -28.57 1.59
CA GLN A 636 -16.80 -27.72 2.77
C GLN A 636 -17.02 -26.25 2.40
N ASN A 637 -16.30 -25.71 1.42
CA ASN A 637 -16.54 -24.34 0.95
C ASN A 637 -17.91 -24.19 0.28
N SER A 638 -18.35 -25.17 -0.48
CA SER A 638 -19.70 -25.19 -1.08
C SER A 638 -20.77 -25.14 0.01
N ARG A 639 -20.60 -25.94 1.08
CA ARG A 639 -21.47 -25.92 2.26
C ARG A 639 -21.50 -24.56 2.94
N LEU A 640 -20.35 -23.97 3.27
CA LEU A 640 -20.32 -22.65 3.91
C LEU A 640 -20.96 -21.56 3.03
N ALA A 641 -20.75 -21.61 1.72
CA ALA A 641 -21.39 -20.69 0.78
C ALA A 641 -22.93 -20.83 0.82
N LYS A 642 -23.44 -22.06 0.82
CA LYS A 642 -24.88 -22.35 0.96
C LYS A 642 -25.45 -21.82 2.28
N LEU A 643 -24.77 -22.05 3.41
CA LEU A 643 -25.19 -21.56 4.72
C LEU A 643 -25.23 -20.03 4.79
N CYS A 644 -24.20 -19.34 4.28
CA CYS A 644 -24.20 -17.88 4.21
C CYS A 644 -25.33 -17.35 3.32
N LEU A 645 -25.56 -17.95 2.14
CA LEU A 645 -26.63 -17.51 1.24
C LEU A 645 -28.03 -17.75 1.82
N ARG A 646 -28.25 -18.86 2.53
CA ARG A 646 -29.50 -19.10 3.27
C ARG A 646 -29.75 -18.03 4.31
N TYR A 647 -28.73 -17.69 5.09
CA TYR A 647 -28.81 -16.62 6.08
C TYR A 647 -29.17 -15.27 5.44
N ILE A 648 -28.51 -14.91 4.34
CA ILE A 648 -28.74 -13.66 3.61
C ILE A 648 -30.13 -13.63 2.94
N ASN A 649 -30.61 -14.74 2.41
CA ASN A 649 -31.91 -14.78 1.74
C ASN A 649 -33.09 -14.78 2.74
N SER A 650 -32.84 -15.03 4.02
CA SER A 650 -33.85 -14.95 5.08
C SER A 650 -34.16 -13.50 5.47
N ARG A 651 -35.45 -13.11 5.45
CA ARG A 651 -35.90 -11.72 5.74
C ARG A 651 -35.61 -11.28 7.19
N HIS A 652 -35.62 -12.20 8.15
CA HIS A 652 -35.53 -11.90 9.59
C HIS A 652 -34.27 -11.13 10.02
N PHE A 653 -33.17 -11.27 9.27
CA PHE A 653 -31.87 -10.70 9.64
C PHE A 653 -31.62 -9.30 9.09
N TRP A 654 -32.48 -8.86 8.17
CA TRP A 654 -32.39 -7.57 7.49
C TRP A 654 -33.29 -6.49 8.08
N ASP A 655 -34.37 -6.85 8.78
CA ASP A 655 -35.32 -5.88 9.36
C ASP A 655 -34.63 -4.92 10.34
N TYR A 656 -34.35 -3.69 9.90
CA TYR A 656 -34.07 -2.59 10.82
C TYR A 656 -35.33 -2.36 11.65
N GLY A 657 -35.24 -2.49 12.98
CA GLY A 657 -36.38 -2.25 13.86
C GLY A 657 -36.98 -0.88 13.58
N GLU A 658 -38.17 -0.84 12.99
CA GLU A 658 -38.96 0.37 12.87
C GLU A 658 -39.45 0.81 14.27
N LYS A 659 -39.18 2.09 14.59
CA LYS A 659 -39.83 2.95 15.60
C LYS A 659 -39.31 2.91 17.04
N THR A 660 -38.37 3.80 17.32
CA THR A 660 -38.48 4.75 18.45
C THR A 660 -38.41 6.18 17.92
N LYS A 661 -39.51 6.63 17.31
CA LYS A 661 -39.85 8.06 17.28
C LYS A 661 -40.51 8.40 18.61
N SER A 662 -39.74 8.84 19.61
CA SER A 662 -40.24 9.84 20.54
C SER A 662 -39.10 10.76 21.00
N THR A 663 -39.27 12.03 20.64
CA THR A 663 -38.88 13.23 21.41
C THR A 663 -37.43 13.34 21.89
N ALA A 664 -36.70 14.23 21.22
CA ALA A 664 -35.58 14.95 21.79
C ALA A 664 -35.93 15.57 23.15
N THR A 665 -35.35 15.06 24.24
CA THR A 665 -34.85 15.84 25.39
C THR A 665 -34.09 14.94 26.37
N SER A 666 -32.92 15.44 26.80
CA SER A 666 -32.19 15.17 28.04
C SER A 666 -31.56 13.79 28.37
N ILE A 667 -30.23 13.85 28.50
CA ILE A 667 -29.40 13.39 29.65
C ILE A 667 -29.24 11.87 29.89
N GLN A 668 -27.98 11.43 29.82
CA GLN A 668 -27.31 10.33 30.52
C GLN A 668 -28.15 9.17 31.08
N GLY A 669 -27.89 7.97 30.55
CA GLY A 669 -28.04 6.70 31.25
C GLY A 669 -29.07 5.76 30.64
N GLU A 670 -28.61 4.84 29.78
CA GLU A 670 -29.05 3.44 29.75
C GLU A 670 -28.17 2.63 28.77
N SER A 671 -27.35 1.73 29.36
CA SER A 671 -26.83 0.50 28.75
C SER A 671 -28.01 -0.37 28.29
N THR A 672 -27.91 -1.20 27.24
CA THR A 672 -27.49 -2.62 27.39
C THR A 672 -27.21 -3.35 26.04
N MET A 673 -26.05 -4.03 26.02
CA MET A 673 -25.66 -5.28 25.31
C MET A 673 -25.50 -5.35 23.77
N PRO A 674 -24.36 -5.90 23.27
CA PRO A 674 -24.29 -6.44 21.90
C PRO A 674 -25.09 -7.75 21.84
N SER A 675 -26.31 -7.70 21.30
CA SER A 675 -27.11 -8.91 21.11
C SER A 675 -26.42 -9.86 20.13
N VAL A 676 -26.36 -11.15 20.45
CA VAL A 676 -25.90 -12.23 19.54
C VAL A 676 -26.57 -12.13 18.18
N LYS A 677 -27.85 -11.76 18.17
CA LYS A 677 -28.68 -11.54 16.99
C LYS A 677 -27.98 -10.60 15.99
N ARG A 678 -27.81 -11.06 14.75
CA ARG A 678 -27.19 -10.35 13.60
C ARG A 678 -25.68 -10.19 13.67
N SER A 679 -25.01 -10.86 14.60
CA SER A 679 -23.55 -10.84 14.66
C SER A 679 -22.94 -11.50 13.42
N PHE A 680 -23.54 -12.59 12.91
CA PHE A 680 -23.08 -13.32 11.74
C PHE A 680 -23.34 -12.59 10.40
N ARG A 681 -24.25 -11.61 10.37
CA ARG A 681 -24.68 -10.90 9.16
C ARG A 681 -23.52 -10.32 8.35
N HIS A 682 -22.58 -9.65 9.03
CA HIS A 682 -21.46 -9.01 8.35
C HIS A 682 -20.55 -10.04 7.67
N TYR A 683 -20.27 -11.14 8.37
CA TYR A 683 -19.50 -12.24 7.80
C TYR A 683 -20.23 -12.84 6.59
N ALA A 684 -21.49 -13.26 6.76
CA ALA A 684 -22.25 -13.91 5.71
C ALA A 684 -22.31 -13.05 4.43
N ALA A 685 -22.72 -11.78 4.57
CA ALA A 685 -22.97 -10.86 3.45
C ALA A 685 -21.72 -10.56 2.60
N ASP A 686 -20.52 -10.53 3.20
CA ASP A 686 -19.26 -10.24 2.51
C ASP A 686 -18.41 -11.47 2.18
N SER A 687 -18.71 -12.64 2.76
CA SER A 687 -17.86 -13.84 2.62
C SER A 687 -18.44 -14.93 1.72
N TRP A 688 -19.75 -14.94 1.48
CA TRP A 688 -20.41 -16.04 0.76
C TRP A 688 -19.82 -16.32 -0.62
N TYR A 689 -19.50 -15.28 -1.40
CA TYR A 689 -18.99 -15.43 -2.76
C TYR A 689 -17.57 -15.98 -2.78
N GLN A 690 -16.75 -15.67 -1.77
CA GLN A 690 -15.42 -16.21 -1.64
C GLN A 690 -15.48 -17.72 -1.37
N HIS A 691 -16.37 -18.16 -0.48
CA HIS A 691 -16.67 -19.58 -0.28
C HIS A 691 -17.22 -20.23 -1.55
N ALA A 692 -18.14 -19.58 -2.27
CA ALA A 692 -18.70 -20.11 -3.51
C ALA A 692 -17.62 -20.30 -4.60
N THR A 693 -16.71 -19.34 -4.76
CA THR A 693 -15.61 -19.48 -5.73
C THR A 693 -14.53 -20.49 -5.33
N ALA A 694 -14.43 -20.83 -4.04
CA ALA A 694 -13.57 -21.88 -3.52
C ALA A 694 -14.27 -23.26 -3.46
N GLY A 695 -15.58 -23.30 -3.66
CA GLY A 695 -16.44 -24.48 -3.66
C GLY A 695 -16.66 -25.07 -5.05
N ASP A 696 -17.66 -25.95 -5.14
CA ASP A 696 -18.12 -26.55 -6.39
C ASP A 696 -19.09 -25.60 -7.06
N ILE A 697 -18.60 -25.01 -8.16
CA ILE A 697 -19.33 -24.06 -8.97
C ILE A 697 -20.55 -24.70 -9.67
N ASN A 698 -20.62 -26.04 -9.72
CA ASN A 698 -21.71 -26.80 -10.34
C ASN A 698 -22.75 -27.29 -9.31
N ASP A 699 -22.61 -26.95 -8.03
CA ASP A 699 -23.59 -27.32 -7.01
C ASP A 699 -24.95 -26.66 -7.31
N ALA A 700 -25.97 -27.49 -7.53
CA ALA A 700 -27.30 -27.04 -7.94
C ALA A 700 -27.99 -26.19 -6.86
N THR A 701 -27.82 -26.53 -5.59
CA THR A 701 -28.41 -25.79 -4.47
C THR A 701 -27.71 -24.44 -4.31
N LEU A 702 -26.38 -24.40 -4.46
CA LEU A 702 -25.62 -23.16 -4.45
C LEU A 702 -26.05 -22.22 -5.58
N PHE A 703 -26.23 -22.76 -6.79
CA PHE A 703 -26.76 -22.03 -7.93
C PHE A 703 -28.17 -21.46 -7.66
N MET A 704 -29.09 -22.28 -7.11
CA MET A 704 -30.44 -21.84 -6.75
C MET A 704 -30.44 -20.70 -5.72
N LEU A 705 -29.67 -20.83 -4.64
CA LEU A 705 -29.59 -19.81 -3.58
C LEU A 705 -28.95 -18.51 -4.07
N THR A 706 -27.94 -18.61 -4.94
CA THR A 706 -27.30 -17.45 -5.54
C THR A 706 -28.26 -16.72 -6.48
N ASN A 707 -29.05 -17.47 -7.27
CA ASN A 707 -30.10 -16.87 -8.11
C ASN A 707 -31.21 -16.23 -7.28
N ALA A 708 -31.61 -16.83 -6.15
CA ALA A 708 -32.60 -16.24 -5.26
C ALA A 708 -32.13 -14.90 -4.67
N LEU A 709 -30.82 -14.76 -4.38
CA LEU A 709 -30.25 -13.48 -3.95
C LEU A 709 -30.26 -12.44 -5.08
N PHE A 710 -29.99 -12.87 -6.32
CA PHE A 710 -29.92 -12.00 -7.49
C PHE A 710 -31.27 -11.79 -8.19
N ASP A 711 -32.36 -12.29 -7.64
CA ASP A 711 -33.71 -12.01 -8.12
C ASP A 711 -34.14 -10.61 -7.66
N VAL A 712 -34.36 -9.70 -8.61
CA VAL A 712 -34.80 -8.32 -8.34
C VAL A 712 -36.14 -8.23 -7.61
N HIS A 713 -36.97 -9.27 -7.68
CA HIS A 713 -38.24 -9.35 -6.97
C HIS A 713 -38.09 -9.91 -5.56
N HIS A 714 -36.95 -10.51 -5.24
CA HIS A 714 -36.68 -11.05 -3.92
C HIS A 714 -36.22 -9.94 -2.97
N PRO A 715 -36.85 -9.75 -1.78
CA PRO A 715 -36.51 -8.63 -0.90
C PRO A 715 -35.08 -8.63 -0.37
N SER A 716 -34.40 -9.79 -0.32
CA SER A 716 -33.00 -9.85 0.10
C SER A 716 -32.06 -9.11 -0.87
N TRP A 717 -32.41 -9.02 -2.16
CA TRP A 717 -31.59 -8.35 -3.17
C TRP A 717 -31.32 -6.89 -2.80
N GLU A 718 -32.38 -6.13 -2.57
CA GLU A 718 -32.28 -4.69 -2.29
C GLU A 718 -31.50 -4.43 -1.01
N VAL A 719 -31.77 -5.20 0.05
CA VAL A 719 -31.09 -5.00 1.33
C VAL A 719 -29.63 -5.43 1.28
N TRP A 720 -29.32 -6.56 0.64
CA TRP A 720 -27.94 -7.00 0.44
C TRP A 720 -27.16 -6.00 -0.41
N ARG A 721 -27.75 -5.50 -1.50
CA ARG A 721 -27.13 -4.47 -2.35
C ARG A 721 -26.82 -3.20 -1.55
N GLN A 722 -27.79 -2.67 -0.81
CA GLN A 722 -27.60 -1.47 0.01
C GLN A 722 -26.50 -1.69 1.08
N TRP A 723 -26.46 -2.89 1.66
CA TRP A 723 -25.43 -3.25 2.63
C TRP A 723 -24.04 -3.30 2.01
N ILE A 724 -23.88 -3.95 0.85
CA ILE A 724 -22.60 -4.03 0.13
C ILE A 724 -22.11 -2.64 -0.27
N GLU A 725 -23.00 -1.79 -0.78
CA GLU A 725 -22.64 -0.44 -1.21
C GLU A 725 -22.19 0.45 -0.04
N THR A 726 -22.60 0.12 1.19
CA THR A 726 -22.22 0.88 2.39
C THR A 726 -21.01 0.30 3.12
N HIS A 727 -20.79 -1.01 3.08
CA HIS A 727 -19.83 -1.70 3.95
C HIS A 727 -18.66 -2.37 3.21
N SER A 728 -18.74 -2.59 1.88
CA SER A 728 -17.70 -3.30 1.13
C SER A 728 -17.07 -2.39 0.06
N PRO A 729 -15.90 -1.77 0.33
CA PRO A 729 -15.21 -0.92 -0.64
C PRO A 729 -14.80 -1.67 -1.92
N ILE A 730 -14.61 -2.99 -1.82
CA ILE A 730 -14.13 -3.85 -2.91
C ILE A 730 -15.25 -4.13 -3.92
N LEU A 731 -16.46 -4.36 -3.44
CA LEU A 731 -17.64 -4.66 -4.26
C LEU A 731 -18.49 -3.43 -4.58
N HIS A 732 -18.19 -2.29 -3.96
CA HIS A 732 -18.85 -1.02 -4.26
C HIS A 732 -18.58 -0.59 -5.71
N LEU A 733 -19.61 -0.72 -6.56
CA LEU A 733 -19.58 -0.31 -7.97
C LEU A 733 -19.77 1.21 -8.16
N GLY A 734 -20.05 1.96 -7.10
CA GLY A 734 -20.29 3.39 -7.15
C GLY A 734 -21.71 3.80 -6.79
N THR A 735 -21.89 5.05 -6.38
CA THR A 735 -23.19 5.73 -6.35
C THR A 735 -23.06 7.06 -7.12
N ASP A 736 -23.90 7.26 -8.13
CA ASP A 736 -23.94 8.53 -8.87
C ASP A 736 -24.67 9.59 -8.04
N PHE A 737 -23.93 10.49 -7.39
CA PHE A 737 -24.51 11.59 -6.60
C PHE A 737 -25.15 12.69 -7.44
N TRP A 738 -24.81 12.78 -8.73
CA TRP A 738 -25.15 13.91 -9.61
C TRP A 738 -26.38 13.67 -10.48
N ASN A 739 -26.79 12.41 -10.67
CA ASN A 739 -27.99 12.00 -11.41
C ASN A 739 -28.92 11.22 -10.46
N GLN A 740 -30.16 10.92 -10.88
CA GLN A 740 -30.99 9.96 -10.13
C GLN A 740 -30.16 8.70 -9.83
N PRO A 741 -30.18 8.17 -8.61
CA PRO A 741 -29.33 7.04 -8.23
C PRO A 741 -29.68 5.84 -9.12
N ARG A 742 -28.84 5.59 -10.13
CA ARG A 742 -28.87 4.36 -10.92
C ARG A 742 -28.11 3.32 -10.13
N TYR A 743 -28.85 2.52 -9.38
CA TYR A 743 -28.26 1.43 -8.62
C TYR A 743 -27.82 0.31 -9.55
N SER A 744 -26.76 -0.40 -9.16
CA SER A 744 -26.24 -1.51 -9.96
C SER A 744 -27.20 -2.71 -9.87
N GLY A 745 -27.63 -3.24 -11.02
CA GLY A 745 -28.47 -4.43 -11.11
C GLY A 745 -27.72 -5.75 -10.85
N PRO A 746 -28.44 -6.88 -10.70
CA PRO A 746 -27.84 -8.19 -10.38
C PRO A 746 -26.78 -8.66 -11.38
N LEU A 747 -26.99 -8.39 -12.67
CA LEU A 747 -26.05 -8.77 -13.73
C LEU A 747 -24.65 -8.15 -13.52
N HIS A 748 -24.58 -6.92 -13.00
CA HIS A 748 -23.32 -6.23 -12.71
C HIS A 748 -22.54 -6.93 -11.61
N TYR A 749 -23.21 -7.26 -10.50
CA TYR A 749 -22.59 -7.95 -9.37
C TYR A 749 -22.21 -9.39 -9.71
N ALA A 750 -23.08 -10.13 -10.40
CA ALA A 750 -22.76 -11.48 -10.88
C ALA A 750 -21.53 -11.47 -11.80
N THR A 751 -21.40 -10.45 -12.66
CA THR A 751 -20.24 -10.26 -13.54
C THR A 751 -18.97 -9.88 -12.78
N GLN A 752 -19.07 -8.97 -11.82
CA GLN A 752 -17.97 -8.53 -10.95
C GLN A 752 -17.43 -9.67 -10.08
N LEU A 753 -18.32 -10.48 -9.49
CA LEU A 753 -17.98 -11.62 -8.63
C LEU A 753 -17.51 -12.85 -9.41
N GLY A 754 -17.89 -12.92 -10.68
CA GLY A 754 -17.37 -13.86 -11.63
C GLY A 754 -18.17 -15.17 -11.80
N PHE A 755 -19.47 -15.15 -11.50
CA PHE A 755 -20.34 -16.31 -11.58
C PHE A 755 -20.91 -16.52 -12.99
N ASN A 756 -20.17 -17.24 -13.84
CA ASN A 756 -20.52 -17.42 -15.26
C ASN A 756 -21.91 -18.01 -15.50
N GLU A 757 -22.28 -19.05 -14.75
CA GLU A 757 -23.57 -19.73 -14.92
C GLU A 757 -24.74 -18.82 -14.48
N ILE A 758 -24.53 -18.02 -13.43
CA ILE A 758 -25.49 -17.02 -12.97
C ILE A 758 -25.64 -15.90 -14.01
N VAL A 759 -24.53 -15.40 -14.57
CA VAL A 759 -24.55 -14.43 -15.68
C VAL A 759 -25.33 -15.01 -16.86
N PHE A 760 -25.07 -16.26 -17.23
CA PHE A 760 -25.79 -16.93 -18.31
C PHE A 760 -27.29 -17.05 -18.02
N TYR A 761 -27.66 -17.43 -16.79
CA TYR A 761 -29.06 -17.51 -16.36
C TYR A 761 -29.77 -16.15 -16.40
N LEU A 762 -29.17 -15.11 -15.81
CA LEU A 762 -29.74 -13.76 -15.76
C LEU A 762 -29.97 -13.20 -17.17
N ILE A 763 -29.03 -13.42 -18.10
CA ILE A 763 -29.17 -13.00 -19.50
C ILE A 763 -30.36 -13.66 -20.21
N HIS A 764 -30.65 -14.92 -19.92
CA HIS A 764 -31.75 -15.66 -20.56
C HIS A 764 -33.08 -15.53 -19.82
N SER A 765 -33.07 -14.98 -18.60
CA SER A 765 -34.27 -14.57 -17.88
C SER A 765 -34.90 -13.36 -18.58
N ARG A 766 -36.23 -13.30 -18.67
CA ARG A 766 -36.93 -12.24 -19.43
C ARG A 766 -36.89 -10.85 -18.77
N ASP A 767 -36.33 -10.75 -17.57
CA ASP A 767 -36.45 -9.57 -16.71
C ASP A 767 -35.19 -8.68 -16.69
N HIS A 768 -34.11 -9.06 -17.36
CA HIS A 768 -32.83 -8.35 -17.31
C HIS A 768 -32.40 -7.79 -18.67
N ASP A 769 -32.12 -6.49 -18.74
CA ASP A 769 -31.46 -5.88 -19.90
C ASP A 769 -29.95 -6.10 -19.81
N VAL A 770 -29.38 -6.80 -20.80
CA VAL A 770 -27.93 -7.04 -20.89
C VAL A 770 -27.12 -5.73 -21.00
N ASN A 771 -27.78 -4.64 -21.43
CA ASN A 771 -27.21 -3.31 -21.61
C ASN A 771 -27.61 -2.33 -20.50
N GLU A 772 -28.19 -2.83 -19.40
CA GLU A 772 -28.46 -2.01 -18.23
C GLU A 772 -27.19 -1.27 -17.79
N GLN A 773 -27.34 0.00 -17.44
CA GLN A 773 -26.25 0.86 -16.97
C GLN A 773 -26.34 1.01 -15.45
N ALA A 774 -25.32 0.52 -14.76
CA ALA A 774 -25.07 0.75 -13.33
C ALA A 774 -24.58 2.19 -13.06
N ALA A 775 -24.13 2.41 -11.82
CA ALA A 775 -23.48 3.65 -11.42
C ALA A 775 -22.30 4.01 -12.35
N PHE A 776 -22.13 5.31 -12.58
CA PHE A 776 -21.21 5.90 -13.54
C PHE A 776 -21.47 5.51 -15.00
N GLY A 777 -22.63 4.92 -15.32
CA GLY A 777 -22.99 4.48 -16.66
C GLY A 777 -22.33 3.17 -17.09
N ARG A 778 -21.77 2.39 -16.16
CA ARG A 778 -21.04 1.16 -16.48
C ARG A 778 -22.01 0.04 -16.86
N THR A 779 -21.68 -0.71 -17.91
CA THR A 779 -22.42 -1.92 -18.30
C THR A 779 -21.75 -3.19 -17.75
N ALA A 780 -22.47 -4.31 -17.74
CA ALA A 780 -21.87 -5.60 -17.41
C ALA A 780 -20.69 -5.96 -18.34
N LEU A 781 -20.75 -5.59 -19.63
CA LEU A 781 -19.66 -5.81 -20.58
C LEU A 781 -18.42 -4.99 -20.23
N GLU A 782 -18.58 -3.75 -19.76
CA GLU A 782 -17.45 -2.96 -19.26
C GLU A 782 -16.82 -3.60 -18.04
N ILE A 783 -17.61 -4.08 -17.07
CA ILE A 783 -17.09 -4.77 -15.88
C ILE A 783 -16.27 -6.00 -16.27
N ALA A 784 -16.81 -6.86 -17.16
CA ALA A 784 -16.09 -8.02 -17.68
C ALA A 784 -14.79 -7.62 -18.40
N SER A 785 -14.82 -6.51 -19.14
CA SER A 785 -13.67 -5.99 -19.88
C SER A 785 -12.59 -5.44 -18.97
N THR A 786 -12.96 -4.70 -17.91
CA THR A 786 -12.05 -4.24 -16.86
C THR A 786 -11.46 -5.43 -16.08
N ALA A 787 -12.23 -6.51 -15.89
CA ALA A 787 -11.72 -7.74 -15.25
C ALA A 787 -10.81 -8.57 -16.17
N GLY A 788 -10.83 -8.30 -17.48
CA GLY A 788 -10.09 -9.08 -18.48
C GLY A 788 -10.68 -10.47 -18.75
N ASP A 789 -11.97 -10.69 -18.44
CA ASP A 789 -12.61 -11.99 -18.56
C ASP A 789 -13.20 -12.22 -19.96
N ALA A 790 -12.41 -12.83 -20.85
CA ALA A 790 -12.82 -13.11 -22.21
C ALA A 790 -14.04 -14.05 -22.31
N ARG A 791 -14.24 -14.96 -21.35
CA ARG A 791 -15.38 -15.89 -21.36
C ARG A 791 -16.68 -15.13 -21.08
N ARG A 792 -16.71 -14.28 -20.05
CA ARG A 792 -17.90 -13.46 -19.74
C ARG A 792 -18.16 -12.41 -20.81
N SER A 793 -17.11 -11.73 -21.29
CA SER A 793 -17.27 -10.80 -22.42
C SER A 793 -17.89 -11.50 -23.63
N LYS A 794 -17.51 -12.76 -23.91
CA LYS A 794 -18.13 -13.53 -25.01
C LYS A 794 -19.59 -13.84 -24.77
N ILE A 795 -19.93 -14.32 -23.58
CA ILE A 795 -21.32 -14.62 -23.20
C ILE A 795 -22.19 -13.36 -23.34
N LEU A 796 -21.72 -12.22 -22.83
CA LEU A 796 -22.43 -10.94 -22.91
C LEU A 796 -22.58 -10.45 -24.36
N LEU A 797 -21.52 -10.52 -25.17
CA LEU A 797 -21.56 -10.11 -26.58
C LEU A 797 -22.45 -11.02 -27.43
N ASP A 798 -22.42 -12.34 -27.20
CA ASP A 798 -23.31 -13.29 -27.89
C ASP A 798 -24.79 -13.06 -27.53
N ALA A 799 -25.06 -12.49 -26.36
CA ALA A 799 -26.38 -12.08 -25.91
C ALA A 799 -26.83 -10.68 -26.37
N GLY A 800 -26.01 -9.97 -27.16
CA GLY A 800 -26.34 -8.65 -27.68
C GLY A 800 -25.91 -7.48 -26.79
N ALA A 801 -24.94 -7.66 -25.89
CA ALA A 801 -24.30 -6.55 -25.20
C ALA A 801 -23.65 -5.59 -26.22
N ASN A 802 -23.94 -4.31 -26.11
CA ASN A 802 -23.44 -3.26 -26.98
C ASN A 802 -22.12 -2.66 -26.44
N SER A 803 -21.40 -1.96 -27.31
CA SER A 803 -20.20 -1.22 -26.92
C SER A 803 -20.51 0.22 -26.49
N ALA A 804 -21.62 0.43 -25.74
CA ALA A 804 -21.94 1.74 -25.19
C ALA A 804 -20.82 2.25 -24.27
N CYS A 805 -20.72 3.57 -24.16
CA CYS A 805 -19.77 4.22 -23.28
C CYS A 805 -20.39 4.62 -21.94
N ASN A 806 -19.59 4.59 -20.89
CA ASN A 806 -19.96 5.10 -19.57
C ASN A 806 -19.92 6.64 -19.48
N HIS A 807 -20.18 7.20 -18.29
CA HIS A 807 -20.18 8.65 -18.07
C HIS A 807 -18.83 9.33 -18.36
N ALA A 808 -17.72 8.59 -18.36
CA ALA A 808 -16.40 9.09 -18.76
C ALA A 808 -16.16 9.03 -20.28
N GLY A 809 -17.13 8.54 -21.05
CA GLY A 809 -17.00 8.25 -22.48
C GLY A 809 -16.18 7.00 -22.77
N SER A 810 -15.78 6.22 -21.75
CA SER A 810 -14.96 5.02 -21.95
C SER A 810 -15.82 3.87 -22.45
N THR A 811 -15.37 3.15 -23.47
CA THR A 811 -16.03 1.94 -24.01
C THR A 811 -15.39 0.67 -23.44
N PRO A 812 -16.04 -0.51 -23.57
CA PRO A 812 -15.44 -1.79 -23.20
C PRO A 812 -14.05 -2.03 -23.81
N SER A 813 -13.81 -1.57 -25.04
CA SER A 813 -12.52 -1.70 -25.72
C SER A 813 -11.44 -0.83 -25.06
N ILE A 814 -11.80 0.38 -24.63
CA ILE A 814 -10.91 1.30 -23.90
C ILE A 814 -10.59 0.71 -22.51
N GLU A 815 -11.57 0.17 -21.79
CA GLU A 815 -11.38 -0.47 -20.48
C GLU A 815 -10.52 -1.74 -20.55
N ALA A 816 -10.77 -2.61 -21.54
CA ALA A 816 -9.92 -3.79 -21.78
C ALA A 816 -8.49 -3.38 -22.16
N SER A 817 -8.33 -2.29 -22.92
CA SER A 817 -7.03 -1.75 -23.29
C SER A 817 -6.29 -1.14 -22.11
N TYR A 818 -6.99 -0.47 -21.18
CA TYR A 818 -6.43 0.01 -19.92
C TYR A 818 -5.82 -1.13 -19.09
N LYS A 819 -6.49 -2.29 -19.07
CA LYS A 819 -6.09 -3.46 -18.29
C LYS A 819 -5.14 -4.40 -19.01
N GLY A 820 -4.88 -4.18 -20.30
CA GLY A 820 -4.00 -5.03 -21.11
C GLY A 820 -4.63 -6.36 -21.53
N ALA A 821 -5.97 -6.46 -21.50
CA ALA A 821 -6.71 -7.68 -21.76
C ALA A 821 -6.84 -7.98 -23.27
N ALA A 822 -5.74 -8.39 -23.91
CA ALA A 822 -5.66 -8.59 -25.37
C ALA A 822 -6.74 -9.53 -25.95
N HIS A 823 -7.09 -10.60 -25.24
CA HIS A 823 -8.15 -11.52 -25.67
C HIS A 823 -9.53 -10.88 -25.67
N VAL A 824 -9.83 -10.02 -24.69
CA VAL A 824 -11.10 -9.28 -24.65
C VAL A 824 -11.14 -8.24 -25.77
N VAL A 825 -10.05 -7.49 -25.97
CA VAL A 825 -9.95 -6.53 -27.09
C VAL A 825 -10.15 -7.25 -28.42
N GLN A 826 -9.52 -8.41 -28.63
CA GLN A 826 -9.69 -9.19 -29.85
C GLN A 826 -11.15 -9.56 -30.09
N LEU A 827 -11.81 -10.09 -29.07
CA LEU A 827 -13.21 -10.48 -29.14
C LEU A 827 -14.14 -9.30 -29.43
N LEU A 828 -13.89 -8.14 -28.80
CA LEU A 828 -14.65 -6.92 -29.05
C LEU A 828 -14.51 -6.47 -30.52
N LEU A 829 -13.30 -6.54 -31.08
CA LEU A 829 -13.05 -6.21 -32.49
C LEU A 829 -13.71 -7.20 -33.45
N GLU A 830 -13.68 -8.50 -33.16
CA GLU A 830 -14.39 -9.54 -33.92
C GLU A 830 -15.92 -9.31 -33.92
N LYS A 831 -16.45 -8.69 -32.86
CA LYS A 831 -17.86 -8.30 -32.73
C LYS A 831 -18.16 -6.88 -33.24
N GLY A 832 -17.21 -6.23 -33.91
CA GLY A 832 -17.41 -4.95 -34.59
C GLY A 832 -17.25 -3.71 -33.70
N ALA A 833 -16.52 -3.80 -32.59
CA ALA A 833 -16.18 -2.62 -31.79
C ALA A 833 -15.40 -1.59 -32.64
N ASP A 834 -15.83 -0.34 -32.60
CA ASP A 834 -15.22 0.74 -33.36
C ASP A 834 -13.88 1.19 -32.74
N LEU A 835 -12.82 1.13 -33.54
CA LEU A 835 -11.46 1.54 -33.18
C LEU A 835 -11.32 3.06 -33.04
N LYS A 836 -12.23 3.84 -33.63
CA LYS A 836 -12.20 5.31 -33.62
C LYS A 836 -12.90 5.92 -32.42
N THR A 837 -13.68 5.13 -31.69
CA THR A 837 -14.39 5.65 -30.53
C THR A 837 -13.40 6.08 -29.46
N ALA A 838 -13.58 7.31 -28.96
CA ALA A 838 -12.71 7.92 -27.99
C ALA A 838 -13.52 8.36 -26.76
N ASN A 839 -12.86 8.38 -25.59
CA ASN A 839 -13.49 8.86 -24.36
C ASN A 839 -13.60 10.40 -24.30
N ASN A 840 -14.11 10.94 -23.20
CA ASN A 840 -14.30 12.40 -23.05
C ASN A 840 -12.99 13.22 -23.13
N TYR A 841 -11.83 12.56 -23.09
CA TYR A 841 -10.51 13.17 -23.29
C TYR A 841 -9.96 12.98 -24.72
N ASN A 842 -10.77 12.46 -25.64
CA ASN A 842 -10.37 11.97 -26.96
C ASN A 842 -9.28 10.89 -26.92
N TRP A 843 -9.27 10.04 -25.89
CA TRP A 843 -8.40 8.88 -25.89
C TRP A 843 -9.10 7.69 -26.53
N THR A 844 -8.47 7.10 -27.55
CA THR A 844 -8.88 5.82 -28.12
C THR A 844 -8.21 4.65 -27.38
N ALA A 845 -8.62 3.42 -27.73
CA ALA A 845 -8.02 2.19 -27.20
C ALA A 845 -6.49 2.14 -27.39
N ILE A 846 -5.97 2.61 -28.54
CA ILE A 846 -4.53 2.58 -28.82
C ILE A 846 -3.76 3.63 -27.99
N ASN A 847 -4.35 4.82 -27.73
CA ASN A 847 -3.73 5.80 -26.83
C ASN A 847 -3.60 5.22 -25.42
N VAL A 848 -4.68 4.60 -24.90
CA VAL A 848 -4.69 3.99 -23.57
C VAL A 848 -3.68 2.84 -23.49
N ALA A 849 -3.73 1.88 -24.42
CA ALA A 849 -2.80 0.76 -24.43
C ALA A 849 -1.33 1.22 -24.50
N SER A 850 -1.06 2.28 -25.27
CA SER A 850 0.29 2.84 -25.42
C SER A 850 0.77 3.55 -24.15
N TYR A 851 -0.09 4.26 -23.44
CA TYR A 851 0.24 4.89 -22.15
C TYR A 851 0.59 3.89 -21.07
N TYR A 852 -0.14 2.77 -21.01
CA TYR A 852 0.09 1.71 -20.02
C TYR A 852 1.12 0.65 -20.47
N GLY A 853 1.60 0.72 -21.71
CA GLY A 853 2.69 -0.14 -22.20
C GLY A 853 2.26 -1.55 -22.60
N HIS A 854 0.98 -1.74 -22.93
CA HIS A 854 0.42 -3.06 -23.26
C HIS A 854 0.74 -3.46 -24.70
N LEU A 855 1.97 -3.92 -24.94
CA LEU A 855 2.50 -4.25 -26.27
C LEU A 855 1.57 -5.14 -27.11
N ASN A 856 1.04 -6.21 -26.52
CA ASN A 856 0.17 -7.15 -27.23
C ASN A 856 -1.15 -6.51 -27.67
N VAL A 857 -1.70 -5.59 -26.87
CA VAL A 857 -2.91 -4.85 -27.21
C VAL A 857 -2.63 -3.85 -28.33
N VAL A 858 -1.52 -3.10 -28.23
CA VAL A 858 -1.10 -2.16 -29.29
C VAL A 858 -0.89 -2.90 -30.62
N ALA A 859 -0.19 -4.03 -30.62
CA ALA A 859 0.02 -4.85 -31.82
C ALA A 859 -1.29 -5.34 -32.44
N LEU A 860 -2.23 -5.76 -31.60
CA LEU A 860 -3.55 -6.21 -32.04
C LEU A 860 -4.35 -5.05 -32.67
N LEU A 861 -4.42 -3.90 -32.00
CA LEU A 861 -5.15 -2.73 -32.48
C LEU A 861 -4.59 -2.22 -33.81
N LEU A 862 -3.26 -2.13 -33.95
CA LEU A 862 -2.60 -1.74 -35.21
C LEU A 862 -2.92 -2.72 -36.35
N ARG A 863 -2.83 -4.04 -36.08
CA ARG A 863 -3.17 -5.07 -37.07
C ARG A 863 -4.64 -5.00 -37.51
N SER A 864 -5.52 -4.54 -36.62
CA SER A 864 -6.93 -4.34 -36.90
C SER A 864 -7.25 -2.97 -37.55
N GLY A 865 -6.23 -2.15 -37.86
CA GLY A 865 -6.39 -0.90 -38.58
C GLY A 865 -6.64 0.33 -37.69
N ALA A 866 -6.24 0.29 -36.42
CA ALA A 866 -6.27 1.48 -35.57
C ALA A 866 -5.33 2.56 -36.13
N ASP A 867 -5.78 3.81 -36.06
CA ASP A 867 -4.96 4.96 -36.46
C ASP A 867 -3.76 5.10 -35.52
N VAL A 868 -2.55 5.03 -36.09
CA VAL A 868 -1.29 5.08 -35.35
C VAL A 868 -0.97 6.48 -34.82
N ASP A 869 -1.55 7.53 -35.41
CA ASP A 869 -1.29 8.94 -35.10
C ASP A 869 -2.52 9.67 -34.52
N VAL A 870 -3.46 8.92 -33.94
CA VAL A 870 -4.67 9.51 -33.34
C VAL A 870 -4.34 10.40 -32.13
N ALA A 871 -4.68 11.67 -32.22
CA ALA A 871 -4.39 12.67 -31.19
C ALA A 871 -5.53 12.82 -30.18
N ASN A 872 -5.19 12.93 -28.90
CA ASN A 872 -6.14 13.27 -27.84
C ASN A 872 -6.37 14.80 -27.72
N ASN A 873 -7.15 15.24 -26.73
CA ASN A 873 -7.46 16.67 -26.51
C ASN A 873 -6.21 17.57 -26.31
N GLY A 874 -5.09 17.00 -25.87
CA GLY A 874 -3.82 17.71 -25.72
C GLY A 874 -2.90 17.62 -26.93
N GLY A 875 -3.33 16.98 -28.03
CA GLY A 875 -2.49 16.71 -29.19
C GLY A 875 -1.52 15.53 -29.00
N LEU A 876 -1.66 14.74 -27.93
CA LEU A 876 -0.77 13.59 -27.71
C LEU A 876 -1.23 12.39 -28.53
N VAL A 877 -0.30 11.81 -29.29
CA VAL A 877 -0.48 10.60 -30.10
C VAL A 877 0.06 9.36 -29.37
N PRO A 878 -0.26 8.13 -29.80
CA PRO A 878 0.24 6.90 -29.17
C PRO A 878 1.76 6.88 -28.98
N LEU A 879 2.52 7.35 -29.99
CA LEU A 879 3.99 7.40 -29.94
C LEU A 879 4.51 8.33 -28.83
N SER A 880 3.97 9.54 -28.74
CA SER A 880 4.38 10.52 -27.74
C SER A 880 4.01 10.08 -26.32
N THR A 881 2.86 9.40 -26.20
CA THR A 881 2.33 8.84 -24.97
C THR A 881 3.20 7.68 -24.45
N ALA A 882 3.57 6.72 -25.32
CA ALA A 882 4.48 5.62 -24.99
C ALA A 882 5.90 6.13 -24.66
N SER A 883 6.35 7.15 -25.40
CA SER A 883 7.67 7.77 -25.21
C SER A 883 7.78 8.48 -23.86
N HIS A 884 6.74 9.22 -23.46
CA HIS A 884 6.66 9.84 -22.14
C HIS A 884 6.66 8.79 -21.01
N CYS A 885 5.92 7.70 -21.17
CA CYS A 885 5.80 6.66 -20.13
C CYS A 885 6.96 5.67 -20.06
N GLY A 886 7.89 5.66 -21.01
CA GLY A 886 9.08 4.81 -20.98
C GLY A 886 8.90 3.42 -21.60
N HIS A 887 7.90 3.23 -22.48
CA HIS A 887 7.56 1.92 -23.05
C HIS A 887 8.29 1.65 -24.37
N ARG A 888 9.59 1.33 -24.31
CA ARG A 888 10.47 1.17 -25.49
C ARG A 888 9.91 0.22 -26.56
N GLU A 889 9.44 -0.96 -26.17
CA GLU A 889 8.94 -1.96 -27.12
C GLU A 889 7.68 -1.48 -27.87
N VAL A 890 6.84 -0.69 -27.19
CA VAL A 890 5.66 -0.06 -27.81
C VAL A 890 6.09 1.04 -28.78
N VAL A 891 7.08 1.86 -28.40
CA VAL A 891 7.65 2.89 -29.28
C VAL A 891 8.21 2.27 -30.56
N GLU A 892 9.02 1.21 -30.45
CA GLU A 892 9.58 0.49 -31.60
C GLU A 892 8.48 -0.09 -32.50
N LEU A 893 7.42 -0.65 -31.91
CA LEU A 893 6.30 -1.19 -32.65
C LEU A 893 5.51 -0.08 -33.39
N LEU A 894 5.23 1.04 -32.75
CA LEU A 894 4.51 2.16 -33.35
C LEU A 894 5.29 2.75 -34.53
N LEU A 895 6.60 2.98 -34.35
CA LEU A 895 7.48 3.46 -35.43
C LEU A 895 7.53 2.47 -36.61
N LYS A 896 7.62 1.17 -36.34
CA LYS A 896 7.59 0.13 -37.38
C LYS A 896 6.26 0.13 -38.17
N ASN A 897 5.17 0.59 -37.55
CA ASN A 897 3.85 0.72 -38.19
C ASN A 897 3.59 2.14 -38.73
N GLY A 898 4.64 2.95 -38.90
CA GLY A 898 4.55 4.24 -39.60
C GLY A 898 4.11 5.42 -38.75
N ALA A 899 4.20 5.34 -37.42
CA ALA A 899 3.92 6.48 -36.54
C ALA A 899 4.78 7.70 -36.93
N ASN A 900 4.17 8.87 -37.00
CA ASN A 900 4.86 10.11 -37.31
C ASN A 900 5.75 10.55 -36.13
N VAL A 901 7.06 10.37 -36.28
CA VAL A 901 8.06 10.72 -35.27
C VAL A 901 8.12 12.23 -34.97
N SER A 902 7.72 13.06 -35.94
CA SER A 902 7.74 14.52 -35.86
C SER A 902 6.43 15.13 -35.34
N GLN A 903 5.45 14.31 -34.97
CA GLN A 903 4.19 14.82 -34.46
C GLN A 903 4.39 15.52 -33.11
N GLU A 904 3.87 16.74 -33.03
CA GLU A 904 3.89 17.58 -31.84
C GLU A 904 2.50 17.66 -31.20
N ASN A 905 2.48 17.82 -29.88
CA ASN A 905 1.27 18.10 -29.13
C ASN A 905 0.89 19.61 -29.21
N ASN A 906 -0.21 20.01 -28.57
CA ASN A 906 -0.69 21.40 -28.64
C ASN A 906 0.28 22.44 -28.05
N ASP A 907 1.26 21.99 -27.24
CA ASP A 907 2.30 22.82 -26.64
C ASP A 907 3.62 22.81 -27.46
N GLY A 908 3.62 22.19 -28.64
CA GLY A 908 4.80 22.02 -29.50
C GLY A 908 5.77 20.91 -29.02
N TRP A 909 5.34 20.04 -28.10
CA TRP A 909 6.19 18.97 -27.59
C TRP A 909 6.13 17.74 -28.50
N SER A 910 7.28 17.39 -29.08
CA SER A 910 7.47 16.13 -29.81
C SER A 910 7.74 14.94 -28.86
N SER A 911 7.66 13.72 -29.40
CA SER A 911 8.00 12.48 -28.67
C SER A 911 9.42 12.52 -28.07
N THR A 912 10.37 13.13 -28.77
CA THR A 912 11.77 13.28 -28.31
C THR A 912 11.87 14.22 -27.12
N HIS A 913 11.10 15.32 -27.10
CA HIS A 913 11.04 16.22 -25.95
C HIS A 913 10.50 15.49 -24.72
N LEU A 914 9.40 14.75 -24.86
CA LEU A 914 8.77 14.03 -23.75
C LEU A 914 9.65 12.90 -23.21
N ALA A 915 10.31 12.13 -24.08
CA ALA A 915 11.27 11.10 -23.65
C ALA A 915 12.49 11.72 -22.95
N SER A 916 12.94 12.89 -23.40
CA SER A 916 14.04 13.64 -22.77
C SER A 916 13.65 14.22 -21.43
N ASP A 917 12.42 14.71 -21.27
CA ASP A 917 11.91 15.24 -20.01
C ASP A 917 11.84 14.17 -18.91
N GLN A 918 11.62 12.93 -19.30
CA GLN A 918 11.50 11.78 -18.40
C GLN A 918 12.78 10.93 -18.28
N GLY A 919 13.83 11.26 -19.04
CA GLY A 919 15.14 10.60 -18.92
C GLY A 919 15.24 9.24 -19.62
N HIS A 920 14.37 8.94 -20.59
CA HIS A 920 14.31 7.64 -21.25
C HIS A 920 15.34 7.52 -22.39
N TYR A 921 16.61 7.36 -22.04
CA TYR A 921 17.75 7.33 -22.98
C TYR A 921 17.54 6.42 -24.20
N GLU A 922 17.17 5.15 -23.99
CA GLU A 922 17.00 4.20 -25.10
C GLU A 922 15.87 4.60 -26.05
N ILE A 923 14.80 5.23 -25.53
CA ILE A 923 13.70 5.74 -26.36
C ILE A 923 14.15 6.94 -27.17
N VAL A 924 14.87 7.89 -26.53
CA VAL A 924 15.45 9.04 -27.25
C VAL A 924 16.32 8.54 -28.40
N LYS A 925 17.19 7.57 -28.14
CA LYS A 925 18.04 6.96 -29.18
C LYS A 925 17.20 6.35 -30.30
N THR A 926 16.19 5.53 -29.98
CA THR A 926 15.31 4.93 -30.98
C THR A 926 14.56 5.98 -31.82
N LEU A 927 14.07 7.06 -31.20
CA LEU A 927 13.38 8.15 -31.90
C LEU A 927 14.33 8.87 -32.86
N LEU A 928 15.57 9.17 -32.43
CA LEU A 928 16.58 9.78 -33.29
C LEU A 928 17.00 8.87 -34.45
N ASP A 929 17.16 7.56 -34.18
CA ASP A 929 17.47 6.57 -35.21
C ASP A 929 16.31 6.42 -36.21
N ALA A 930 15.08 6.72 -35.80
CA ALA A 930 13.89 6.81 -36.65
C ALA A 930 13.69 8.17 -37.33
N GLY A 931 14.66 9.10 -37.21
CA GLY A 931 14.64 10.38 -37.91
C GLY A 931 13.95 11.53 -37.17
N ALA A 932 13.77 11.43 -35.85
CA ALA A 932 13.24 12.55 -35.07
C ALA A 932 14.10 13.82 -35.21
N ASP A 933 13.45 14.96 -35.39
CA ASP A 933 14.14 16.23 -35.53
C ASP A 933 14.73 16.71 -34.19
N LEU A 934 16.04 16.98 -34.19
CA LEU A 934 16.79 17.55 -33.06
C LEU A 934 16.60 19.06 -32.94
N LEU A 935 16.11 19.71 -34.00
CA LEU A 935 15.85 21.14 -34.08
C LEU A 935 14.39 21.49 -33.78
N ALA A 936 13.53 20.49 -33.59
CA ALA A 936 12.15 20.70 -33.18
C ALA A 936 12.12 21.57 -31.92
N VAL A 937 11.22 22.55 -31.89
CA VAL A 937 11.08 23.50 -30.78
C VAL A 937 9.66 23.50 -30.26
N THR A 938 9.53 23.48 -28.93
CA THR A 938 8.23 23.71 -28.28
C THR A 938 7.73 25.15 -28.52
N ASN A 939 6.49 25.44 -28.13
CA ASN A 939 5.92 26.79 -28.18
C ASN A 939 6.67 27.86 -27.35
N ARG A 940 7.72 27.47 -26.61
CA ARG A 940 8.62 28.36 -25.85
C ARG A 940 10.03 28.44 -26.45
N GLY A 941 10.23 27.86 -27.63
CA GLY A 941 11.54 27.76 -28.28
C GLY A 941 12.48 26.71 -27.66
N TRP A 942 11.98 25.80 -26.82
CA TRP A 942 12.85 24.79 -26.20
C TRP A 942 13.09 23.64 -27.17
N THR A 943 14.35 23.29 -27.40
CA THR A 943 14.77 22.08 -28.13
C THR A 943 14.87 20.87 -27.19
N PRO A 944 14.99 19.62 -27.70
CA PRO A 944 15.21 18.45 -26.85
C PRO A 944 16.47 18.57 -25.98
N LEU A 945 17.53 19.23 -26.49
CA LEU A 945 18.75 19.50 -25.73
C LEU A 945 18.51 20.46 -24.56
N HIS A 946 17.67 21.49 -24.73
CA HIS A 946 17.25 22.35 -23.62
C HIS A 946 16.56 21.54 -22.52
N VAL A 947 15.59 20.70 -22.90
CA VAL A 947 14.84 19.85 -21.95
C VAL A 947 15.79 18.91 -21.19
N ALA A 948 16.64 18.16 -21.89
CA ALA A 948 17.58 17.23 -21.25
C ALA A 948 18.60 17.94 -20.36
N SER A 949 19.05 19.14 -20.75
CA SER A 949 19.98 19.95 -19.97
C SER A 949 19.33 20.55 -18.73
N ASN A 950 18.09 21.01 -18.85
CA ASN A 950 17.27 21.51 -17.75
C ASN A 950 16.99 20.43 -16.69
N ARG A 951 16.86 19.16 -17.12
CA ARG A 951 16.63 18.00 -16.23
C ARG A 951 17.91 17.32 -15.73
N GLY A 952 19.06 17.64 -16.29
CA GLY A 952 20.35 17.08 -15.87
C GLY A 952 20.66 15.68 -16.40
N PHE A 953 20.02 15.24 -17.48
CA PHE A 953 20.22 13.89 -18.02
C PHE A 953 21.48 13.79 -18.89
N VAL A 954 22.64 13.64 -18.25
CA VAL A 954 23.98 13.65 -18.85
C VAL A 954 24.09 12.76 -20.10
N GLU A 955 23.61 11.52 -20.06
CA GLU A 955 23.75 10.59 -21.20
C GLU A 955 22.87 10.98 -22.39
N ILE A 956 21.72 11.61 -22.16
CA ILE A 956 20.85 12.13 -23.22
C ILE A 956 21.46 13.40 -23.83
N VAL A 957 21.99 14.30 -23.00
CA VAL A 957 22.73 15.49 -23.47
C VAL A 957 23.93 15.05 -24.31
N ARG A 958 24.71 14.08 -23.84
CA ARG A 958 25.83 13.49 -24.59
C ARG A 958 25.37 12.97 -25.94
N LEU A 959 24.30 12.16 -25.97
CA LEU A 959 23.74 11.62 -27.20
C LEU A 959 23.32 12.73 -28.17
N PHE A 960 22.63 13.76 -27.69
CA PHE A 960 22.21 14.88 -28.54
C PHE A 960 23.39 15.64 -29.14
N LEU A 961 24.43 15.93 -28.35
CA LEU A 961 25.64 16.54 -28.87
C LEU A 961 26.32 15.60 -29.89
N ASP A 962 26.42 14.31 -29.60
CA ASP A 962 26.98 13.31 -30.51
C ASP A 962 26.21 13.21 -31.84
N ARG A 963 24.93 13.55 -31.84
CA ARG A 963 24.08 13.66 -33.04
C ARG A 963 24.02 15.06 -33.65
N GLY A 964 24.86 15.99 -33.17
CA GLY A 964 25.03 17.32 -33.76
C GLY A 964 24.04 18.38 -33.29
N ALA A 965 23.37 18.19 -32.15
CA ALA A 965 22.50 19.21 -31.58
C ALA A 965 23.28 20.50 -31.27
N ASP A 966 22.69 21.65 -31.61
CA ASP A 966 23.29 22.96 -31.37
C ASP A 966 23.29 23.30 -29.87
N SER A 967 24.49 23.29 -29.27
CA SER A 967 24.71 23.66 -27.87
C SER A 967 24.51 25.15 -27.58
N THR A 968 24.34 25.97 -28.62
CA THR A 968 24.14 27.43 -28.54
C THR A 968 22.72 27.88 -28.88
N ALA A 969 21.83 26.94 -29.20
CA ALA A 969 20.44 27.23 -29.52
C ALA A 969 19.79 28.08 -28.41
N LEU A 970 18.94 29.03 -28.81
CA LEU A 970 18.29 29.97 -27.90
C LEU A 970 16.79 29.68 -27.82
N THR A 971 16.25 29.68 -26.61
CA THR A 971 14.80 29.77 -26.41
C THR A 971 14.26 31.16 -26.76
N ASP A 972 12.93 31.32 -26.69
CA ASP A 972 12.29 32.63 -26.86
C ASP A 972 12.78 33.63 -25.80
N ASP A 973 13.01 33.15 -24.58
CA ASP A 973 13.61 33.90 -23.45
C ASP A 973 15.14 34.07 -23.56
N LYS A 974 15.73 33.69 -24.69
CA LYS A 974 17.18 33.78 -24.97
C LYS A 974 18.05 32.95 -24.02
N TRP A 975 17.54 31.84 -23.53
CA TRP A 975 18.30 30.90 -22.71
C TRP A 975 18.94 29.84 -23.58
N THR A 976 20.19 29.49 -23.26
CA THR A 976 20.92 28.37 -23.87
C THR A 976 20.77 27.10 -23.03
N PRO A 977 21.08 25.91 -23.56
CA PRO A 977 21.08 24.67 -22.79
C PRO A 977 22.03 24.72 -21.58
N ILE A 978 23.20 25.35 -21.74
CA ILE A 978 24.17 25.52 -20.64
C ILE A 978 23.64 26.45 -19.55
N TYR A 979 22.91 27.49 -19.91
CA TYR A 979 22.26 28.38 -18.93
C TYR A 979 21.23 27.61 -18.08
N MET A 980 20.38 26.80 -18.74
CA MET A 980 19.39 25.97 -18.03
C MET A 980 20.03 24.92 -17.11
N ALA A 981 21.09 24.24 -17.58
CA ALA A 981 21.83 23.29 -16.75
C ALA A 981 22.49 23.96 -15.54
N SER A 982 23.05 25.16 -15.73
CA SER A 982 23.68 25.94 -14.66
C SER A 982 22.65 26.39 -13.63
N MET A 983 21.47 26.85 -14.07
CA MET A 983 20.40 27.29 -13.18
C MET A 983 19.86 26.18 -12.27
N ASN A 984 19.82 24.95 -12.78
CA ASN A 984 19.36 23.78 -12.04
C ASN A 984 20.49 22.97 -11.38
N ARG A 985 21.71 23.51 -11.32
CA ARG A 985 22.87 22.91 -10.62
C ARG A 985 23.33 21.56 -11.22
N HIS A 986 23.28 21.41 -12.55
CA HIS A 986 23.66 20.17 -13.24
C HIS A 986 25.12 20.21 -13.73
N ASP A 987 26.07 20.18 -12.80
CA ASP A 987 27.50 20.39 -13.04
C ASP A 987 28.10 19.48 -14.14
N GLU A 988 27.73 18.21 -14.17
CA GLU A 988 28.23 17.26 -15.18
C GLU A 988 27.72 17.58 -16.59
N VAL A 989 26.48 18.07 -16.72
CA VAL A 989 25.95 18.56 -18.00
C VAL A 989 26.66 19.84 -18.43
N VAL A 990 26.91 20.76 -17.49
CA VAL A 990 27.65 22.00 -17.74
C VAL A 990 29.06 21.68 -18.24
N LYS A 991 29.79 20.78 -17.57
CA LYS A 991 31.11 20.31 -18.01
C LYS A 991 31.06 19.69 -19.41
N LEU A 992 30.03 18.91 -19.70
CA LEU A 992 29.87 18.23 -20.99
C LEU A 992 29.60 19.23 -22.13
N LEU A 993 28.77 20.25 -21.89
CA LEU A 993 28.50 21.33 -22.84
C LEU A 993 29.73 22.24 -23.06
N LEU A 994 30.57 22.45 -22.03
CA LEU A 994 31.83 23.21 -22.14
C LEU A 994 32.96 22.42 -22.84
N GLY A 995 33.01 21.09 -22.64
CA GLY A 995 34.15 20.26 -23.06
C GLY A 995 34.33 20.10 -24.56
N ARG A 996 33.29 20.30 -25.38
CA ARG A 996 33.33 20.09 -26.84
C ARG A 996 33.88 21.28 -27.64
N ASP A 997 34.13 22.42 -27.00
CA ASP A 997 34.67 23.63 -27.63
C ASP A 997 36.20 23.56 -27.88
N ARG A 998 36.89 22.58 -27.26
CA ARG A 998 38.36 22.42 -27.39
C ARG A 998 38.84 21.78 -28.70
N GLY A 999 37.93 21.44 -29.61
CA GLY A 999 38.24 20.74 -30.87
C GLY A 999 38.41 21.63 -32.12
N GLY A 1000 38.07 22.92 -32.06
CA GLY A 1000 38.28 23.87 -33.15
C GLY A 1000 39.59 24.61 -32.96
N SER A 1001 40.56 24.38 -33.84
CA SER A 1001 41.89 25.03 -33.83
C SER A 1001 41.82 26.48 -34.33
N ASP A 1002 41.07 27.33 -33.63
CA ASP A 1002 41.17 28.79 -33.62
C ASP A 1002 40.37 29.22 -32.38
N GLY A 1003 40.96 30.01 -31.49
CA GLY A 1003 40.36 30.46 -30.21
C GLY A 1003 39.13 31.38 -30.33
N ASN A 1004 38.34 31.20 -31.38
CA ASN A 1004 37.08 31.86 -31.72
C ASN A 1004 36.01 30.78 -32.01
N GLY A 1005 35.77 29.89 -31.06
CA GLY A 1005 34.66 28.92 -31.14
C GLY A 1005 33.29 29.63 -31.21
N PRO A 1006 32.30 29.07 -31.93
CA PRO A 1006 31.00 29.70 -32.16
C PRO A 1006 30.15 29.89 -30.90
N ILE A 1007 30.51 29.31 -29.75
CA ILE A 1007 29.88 29.60 -28.45
C ILE A 1007 30.28 30.98 -27.92
N LEU A 1008 31.52 31.43 -28.20
CA LEU A 1008 32.06 32.73 -27.73
C LEU A 1008 31.65 33.91 -28.63
N ALA A 1009 31.20 33.67 -29.86
CA ALA A 1009 30.84 34.74 -30.80
C ALA A 1009 29.51 35.46 -30.45
N PRO A 1010 28.39 34.77 -30.13
CA PRO A 1010 27.17 35.42 -29.65
C PRO A 1010 27.33 36.06 -28.27
N LEU A 1011 28.31 35.59 -27.47
CA LEU A 1011 28.65 36.13 -26.16
C LEU A 1011 29.43 37.47 -26.23
N ARG A 1012 30.02 37.81 -27.39
CA ARG A 1012 30.81 39.05 -27.59
C ARG A 1012 29.99 40.23 -28.13
N GLU A 1013 28.86 39.98 -28.78
CA GLU A 1013 28.00 41.05 -29.33
C GLU A 1013 27.03 41.61 -28.27
N GLY A 1014 27.51 42.60 -27.51
CA GLY A 1014 26.76 43.77 -27.08
C GLY A 1014 25.68 43.65 -25.98
N HIS A 1015 25.13 42.48 -25.66
CA HIS A 1015 23.99 42.41 -24.72
C HIS A 1015 24.00 41.28 -23.66
N PHE A 1016 25.09 40.53 -23.46
CA PHE A 1016 25.09 39.36 -22.55
C PHE A 1016 26.19 39.33 -21.47
N ALA A 1017 26.33 40.43 -20.72
CA ALA A 1017 27.30 40.54 -19.62
C ALA A 1017 27.11 39.50 -18.48
N LYS A 1018 25.93 38.89 -18.34
CA LYS A 1018 25.62 37.90 -17.29
C LYS A 1018 26.10 36.49 -17.68
N ASN A 1019 25.83 36.07 -18.92
CA ASN A 1019 26.28 34.77 -19.46
C ASN A 1019 27.80 34.71 -19.61
N GLN A 1020 28.45 35.81 -20.00
CA GLN A 1020 29.92 35.89 -20.08
C GLN A 1020 30.57 35.67 -18.70
N LYS A 1021 30.04 36.30 -17.65
CA LYS A 1021 30.57 36.14 -16.29
C LYS A 1021 30.33 34.76 -15.70
N ILE A 1022 29.19 34.11 -16.01
CA ILE A 1022 28.88 32.72 -15.59
C ILE A 1022 29.88 31.74 -16.23
N VAL A 1023 30.18 31.91 -17.52
CA VAL A 1023 31.17 31.09 -18.24
C VAL A 1023 32.60 31.38 -17.73
N GLU A 1024 32.96 32.64 -17.48
CA GLU A 1024 34.27 33.03 -16.90
C GLU A 1024 34.45 32.52 -15.45
N ALA A 1025 33.40 32.52 -14.63
CA ALA A 1025 33.40 31.96 -13.27
C ALA A 1025 33.51 30.43 -13.27
N LEU A 1026 32.86 29.75 -14.23
CA LEU A 1026 33.02 28.30 -14.46
C LEU A 1026 34.43 27.94 -14.96
N LEU A 1027 35.02 28.76 -15.85
CA LEU A 1027 36.38 28.54 -16.39
C LEU A 1027 37.48 28.84 -15.37
N SER A 1028 37.23 29.70 -14.39
CA SER A 1028 38.18 30.05 -13.32
C SER A 1028 38.09 29.15 -12.08
N GLY A 1029 37.19 28.17 -12.06
CA GLY A 1029 37.06 27.19 -10.97
C GLY A 1029 36.33 27.69 -9.72
N HIS A 1030 35.67 28.85 -9.78
CA HIS A 1030 34.96 29.46 -8.65
C HIS A 1030 33.45 29.21 -8.79
N GLN A 1031 32.97 28.03 -8.37
CA GLN A 1031 31.54 27.65 -8.48
C GLN A 1031 30.61 28.61 -7.72
N ASP A 1032 31.07 29.25 -6.64
CA ASP A 1032 30.26 30.19 -5.84
C ASP A 1032 29.98 31.52 -6.57
N ASP A 1033 30.90 31.96 -7.44
CA ASP A 1033 30.74 33.20 -8.21
C ASP A 1033 29.70 33.06 -9.32
N VAL A 1034 29.59 31.86 -9.91
CA VAL A 1034 28.57 31.51 -10.92
C VAL A 1034 27.16 31.69 -10.34
N TYR A 1035 26.93 31.27 -9.09
CA TYR A 1035 25.64 31.41 -8.41
C TYR A 1035 25.27 32.87 -8.11
N ASN A 1036 26.25 33.66 -7.68
CA ASN A 1036 26.04 35.09 -7.42
C ASN A 1036 25.74 35.87 -8.71
N LEU A 1037 26.25 35.40 -9.85
CA LEU A 1037 26.01 35.99 -11.17
C LEU A 1037 24.69 35.58 -11.81
N LEU A 1038 24.06 34.50 -11.36
CA LEU A 1038 22.78 33.98 -11.86
C LEU A 1038 21.55 34.58 -11.16
N MET A 1039 21.71 35.24 -10.00
CA MET A 1039 20.63 35.94 -9.30
C MET A 1039 20.36 37.31 -9.95
N PRO A 1040 19.09 37.79 -10.04
CA PRO A 1040 18.70 39.05 -10.69
C PRO A 1040 19.62 40.24 -10.40
#